data_AF-A0A9D6KHG6-F1
#
_entry.id   AF-A0A9D6KHG6-F1
#
_cell.length_a   1.000
_cell.length_b   1.000
_cell.length_c   1.000
_cell.angle_alpha   90.00
_cell.angle_beta   90.00
_cell.angle_gamma   90.00
#
_symmetry.space_group_name_H-M   'P 1'
#
loop_
_entity.id
_entity.type
_entity.pdbx_description
1 polymer ?
#
loop_
_entity_poly.entity_id
_entity_poly.type
_entity_poly.pdbx_seq_one_letter_code
_entity_poly.pdbx_strand_id
1 'polypeptide(L)'
;TWQAGLIRGTGSVNANGGLVLSTTSTITLFDTRTLNNAGVATWTGPGTFSLGGNAIFNNLMGATFQIKTAADMGAGAFNNHGLVTKELGSGDGITVLSSFLTDTGMLTVLSGTLQLAGDGLHQGTTTVMAGAGLAFTGGDHTVSGSLTSPDTIGFTGGNITFTSGSTYGVGGQTLVSNAAVTFAAGANAMLSNTLKVQGGSLTLSTGTTKTVTTYMQTAGTLTGDDDLTVTGVMTWQAGLIRGTGSVNANGGLVLSTTSTITLFDTRTLNNAGVATWTGPGAFSLGGNAIFNNLMGATFQIKTAADMGSGAFNNDGLVTKELGSGDGITVISSTVTNRGTIDVKSGTLTVTNDYTQTAGVTRLSGGAVTALTPLSIQGGKLEGAGTITGNVNASGSGEVSPGLSPGLLNVAGTYTQGDGAALAIEINGLTAGSGFDQLAITQAATLGGTLAVTRPTNFSPSVGNSFKIMTYASHTGKFSHTSGLVTGGGLGFNVNYNPTDVTLTFAQENCLDGVDNDSDGLTDCADAKCIDLPECIPTPTKTATNTPTVTATPTVTATATVTVTSTITSTPTPTPTATKTTELVCIGDCGHDGAVTVEELIVGVNIALGIADFGTCPQFDADNNQAVTVEELILAVNNALNTCPVPNATPSATRPTRTATATATATATTGGGTPGGAAVIAGGSSVVINAMSVIPNVIAAVADGINFGGGAAAEFEGLDGGAAGACPLNGTAKRNGSFPFVSFMLMDCEVPTADGSVTFLGQGSLQLTTFNIDITATFKNSGGVLTRTAHVVLGGTISPSLGGSCLLTQATFLLTSGMISTGPAGGPLVTVTFQNTTMKIDNITFNAGCVPTIYRLTFTGPVVLLAPSVDPINASFNALTMDVDDSGNPTQFRLGGGISSPCFGGPASITTVTTLTVLDGHSCPNAGELMVNSGNGSAEIFYRSDESVDVDTNGDHTIDVTAPNCLDPRLLMCVA
;
A
#
# COMPACT_ATOMS: atom_id res chain seq x y z
N THR A 1 32.96 -36.00 31.50
CA THR A 1 32.43 -36.08 30.12
C THR A 1 31.25 -37.03 30.09
N TRP A 2 30.21 -36.71 29.33
CA TRP A 2 29.05 -37.57 29.08
C TRP A 2 28.86 -37.66 27.55
N GLN A 3 28.85 -38.88 27.02
CA GLN A 3 28.90 -39.15 25.58
C GLN A 3 27.67 -39.89 25.03
N ALA A 4 27.02 -40.70 25.88
CA ALA A 4 25.79 -41.44 25.60
C ALA A 4 25.12 -41.88 26.92
N GLY A 5 23.85 -42.32 26.84
CA GLY A 5 23.19 -43.06 27.91
C GLY A 5 22.34 -42.24 28.88
N LEU A 6 21.87 -42.91 29.95
CA LEU A 6 20.80 -42.47 30.85
C LEU A 6 21.32 -42.27 32.29
N ILE A 7 21.00 -41.11 32.90
CA ILE A 7 21.20 -40.82 34.32
C ILE A 7 19.82 -40.54 34.94
N ARG A 8 19.42 -41.32 35.96
CA ARG A 8 18.04 -41.30 36.51
C ARG A 8 17.97 -41.40 38.05
N GLY A 9 16.77 -41.36 38.63
CA GLY A 9 16.50 -41.38 40.08
C GLY A 9 16.59 -40.02 40.76
N THR A 10 16.31 -39.95 42.07
CA THR A 10 15.93 -38.73 42.81
C THR A 10 17.06 -37.83 43.35
N GLY A 11 18.31 -38.28 43.35
CA GLY A 11 19.42 -37.50 43.94
C GLY A 11 19.98 -36.42 43.00
N SER A 12 21.11 -35.81 43.37
CA SER A 12 21.83 -34.82 42.54
C SER A 12 23.18 -35.35 42.04
N VAL A 13 23.68 -34.78 40.93
CA VAL A 13 25.05 -34.94 40.41
C VAL A 13 25.68 -33.55 40.34
N ASN A 14 26.87 -33.38 40.91
CA ASN A 14 27.53 -32.08 41.02
C ASN A 14 28.81 -32.04 40.17
N ALA A 15 28.75 -31.36 39.03
CA ALA A 15 29.85 -31.18 38.09
C ALA A 15 30.70 -29.95 38.47
N ASN A 16 31.37 -30.03 39.62
CA ASN A 16 32.12 -28.90 40.19
C ASN A 16 33.33 -28.45 39.34
N GLY A 17 33.91 -29.37 38.56
CA GLY A 17 35.00 -29.08 37.63
C GLY A 17 34.53 -28.72 36.21
N GLY A 18 33.24 -28.48 36.01
CA GLY A 18 32.64 -28.35 34.68
C GLY A 18 32.21 -29.68 34.06
N LEU A 19 31.71 -29.60 32.82
CA LEU A 19 31.06 -30.70 32.11
C LEU A 19 31.42 -30.66 30.62
N VAL A 20 31.58 -31.82 29.99
CA VAL A 20 31.69 -31.92 28.53
C VAL A 20 30.62 -32.90 28.07
N LEU A 21 29.64 -32.37 27.33
CA LEU A 21 28.62 -33.13 26.62
C LEU A 21 29.10 -33.24 25.17
N SER A 22 29.63 -34.41 24.80
CA SER A 22 30.22 -34.66 23.49
C SER A 22 29.55 -35.89 22.90
N THR A 23 28.44 -35.66 22.21
CA THR A 23 27.40 -36.67 21.99
C THR A 23 27.23 -37.00 20.51
N THR A 24 27.29 -38.28 20.19
CA THR A 24 26.91 -38.83 18.86
C THR A 24 25.53 -39.49 18.87
N SER A 25 24.90 -39.57 20.05
CA SER A 25 23.58 -40.13 20.29
C SER A 25 22.93 -39.41 21.48
N THR A 26 21.63 -39.58 21.70
CA THR A 26 20.89 -38.92 22.78
C THR A 26 21.46 -39.26 24.16
N ILE A 27 21.75 -38.23 24.95
CA ILE A 27 21.98 -38.34 26.39
C ILE A 27 20.68 -37.97 27.12
N THR A 28 20.34 -38.69 28.20
CA THR A 28 19.08 -38.49 28.92
C THR A 28 19.29 -38.33 30.42
N LEU A 29 18.85 -37.20 30.97
CA LEU A 29 18.60 -37.01 32.40
C LEU A 29 17.12 -37.33 32.64
N PHE A 30 16.79 -38.11 33.68
CA PHE A 30 15.42 -38.63 33.87
C PHE A 30 14.96 -38.72 35.33
N ASP A 31 13.68 -39.05 35.52
CA ASP A 31 12.93 -39.07 36.79
C ASP A 31 12.83 -37.68 37.44
N THR A 32 13.55 -37.45 38.53
CA THR A 32 13.64 -36.17 39.29
C THR A 32 15.11 -35.79 39.52
N ARG A 33 16.01 -36.33 38.69
CA ARG A 33 17.46 -36.18 38.83
C ARG A 33 17.88 -34.73 38.62
N THR A 34 18.65 -34.19 39.57
CA THR A 34 19.31 -32.89 39.40
C THR A 34 20.73 -33.07 38.86
N LEU A 35 21.13 -32.27 37.87
CA LEU A 35 22.51 -32.10 37.43
C LEU A 35 22.93 -30.63 37.62
N ASN A 36 23.87 -30.39 38.53
CA ASN A 36 24.37 -29.06 38.85
C ASN A 36 25.73 -28.83 38.16
N ASN A 37 25.81 -27.82 37.29
CA ASN A 37 27.08 -27.31 36.77
C ASN A 37 27.55 -26.12 37.62
N ALA A 38 28.78 -26.19 38.14
CA ALA A 38 29.43 -25.09 38.87
C ALA A 38 30.70 -24.55 38.16
N GLY A 39 30.99 -25.04 36.95
CA GLY A 39 32.16 -24.65 36.15
C GLY A 39 31.78 -24.37 34.70
N VAL A 40 32.67 -24.68 33.76
CA VAL A 40 32.36 -24.60 32.32
C VAL A 40 31.77 -25.93 31.85
N ALA A 41 30.52 -25.89 31.42
CA ALA A 41 29.85 -26.92 30.67
C ALA A 41 29.94 -26.59 29.18
N THR A 42 30.39 -27.52 28.35
CA THR A 42 30.45 -27.36 26.89
C THR A 42 29.68 -28.50 26.23
N TRP A 43 28.72 -28.16 25.37
CA TRP A 43 27.89 -29.10 24.61
C TRP A 43 28.21 -29.05 23.12
N THR A 44 28.54 -30.22 22.57
CA THR A 44 29.11 -30.44 21.24
C THR A 44 28.62 -31.77 20.66
N GLY A 45 28.64 -31.88 19.34
CA GLY A 45 28.22 -33.09 18.62
C GLY A 45 26.70 -33.15 18.39
N PRO A 46 26.25 -33.99 17.45
CA PRO A 46 24.87 -33.99 16.96
C PRO A 46 23.84 -34.64 17.91
N GLY A 47 24.25 -35.21 19.05
CA GLY A 47 23.33 -35.92 19.95
C GLY A 47 22.52 -34.98 20.87
N THR A 48 21.18 -35.09 20.80
CA THR A 48 20.18 -34.42 21.65
C THR A 48 20.51 -34.53 23.15
N PHE A 49 20.27 -33.45 23.91
CA PHE A 49 20.28 -33.49 25.37
C PHE A 49 18.85 -33.54 25.91
N SER A 50 18.39 -34.72 26.32
CA SER A 50 17.03 -34.93 26.86
C SER A 50 16.98 -34.77 28.38
N LEU A 51 15.96 -34.06 28.89
CA LEU A 51 15.72 -33.78 30.31
C LEU A 51 14.39 -34.40 30.80
N GLY A 52 14.03 -35.57 30.30
CA GLY A 52 12.70 -36.15 30.48
C GLY A 52 12.24 -36.39 31.93
N GLY A 53 10.92 -36.48 32.11
CA GLY A 53 10.30 -36.50 33.44
C GLY A 53 10.33 -35.10 34.08
N ASN A 54 10.68 -35.04 35.36
CA ASN A 54 10.90 -33.81 36.12
C ASN A 54 12.40 -33.60 36.40
N ALA A 55 13.27 -33.98 35.46
CA ALA A 55 14.71 -33.79 35.60
C ALA A 55 15.09 -32.31 35.51
N ILE A 56 16.14 -31.93 36.25
CA ILE A 56 16.55 -30.54 36.42
C ILE A 56 18.02 -30.39 36.05
N PHE A 57 18.34 -29.53 35.10
CA PHE A 57 19.70 -29.02 34.88
C PHE A 57 19.83 -27.62 35.47
N ASN A 58 20.82 -27.41 36.34
CA ASN A 58 21.13 -26.12 36.93
C ASN A 58 22.51 -25.64 36.44
N ASN A 59 22.55 -24.51 35.72
CA ASN A 59 23.78 -23.74 35.52
C ASN A 59 23.88 -22.71 36.65
N LEU A 60 24.75 -22.97 37.63
CA LEU A 60 24.84 -22.18 38.86
C LEU A 60 25.46 -20.79 38.64
N MET A 61 25.32 -19.91 39.62
CA MET A 61 25.96 -18.58 39.61
C MET A 61 27.49 -18.71 39.43
N GLY A 62 28.04 -17.96 38.47
CA GLY A 62 29.45 -18.03 38.09
C GLY A 62 29.83 -19.19 37.16
N ALA A 63 28.90 -20.11 36.87
CA ALA A 63 29.11 -21.19 35.91
C ALA A 63 28.76 -20.76 34.47
N THR A 64 29.29 -21.46 33.48
CA THR A 64 29.02 -21.21 32.05
C THR A 64 28.50 -22.48 31.38
N PHE A 65 27.45 -22.38 30.56
CA PHE A 65 26.96 -23.45 29.70
C PHE A 65 27.04 -23.01 28.23
N GLN A 66 28.00 -23.56 27.49
CA GLN A 66 28.26 -23.24 26.08
C GLN A 66 27.57 -24.25 25.16
N ILE A 67 26.65 -23.78 24.34
CA ILE A 67 26.00 -24.52 23.26
C ILE A 67 26.82 -24.32 21.99
N LYS A 68 27.50 -25.36 21.53
CA LYS A 68 28.34 -25.38 20.30
C LYS A 68 27.89 -26.50 19.36
N THR A 69 26.58 -26.60 19.19
CA THR A 69 25.91 -27.63 18.38
C THR A 69 24.51 -27.18 17.96
N ALA A 70 24.06 -27.69 16.82
CA ALA A 70 22.67 -27.62 16.35
C ALA A 70 21.79 -28.77 16.87
N ALA A 71 22.27 -29.56 17.83
CA ALA A 71 21.45 -30.58 18.51
C ALA A 71 20.45 -29.92 19.49
N ASP A 72 19.28 -30.51 19.64
CA ASP A 72 18.20 -29.96 20.48
C ASP A 72 18.27 -30.38 21.95
N MET A 73 17.66 -29.57 22.81
CA MET A 73 17.41 -29.89 24.22
C MET A 73 15.93 -30.27 24.39
N GLY A 74 15.68 -31.48 24.89
CA GLY A 74 14.33 -31.99 25.14
C GLY A 74 13.65 -31.33 26.35
N ALA A 75 12.34 -31.55 26.46
CA ALA A 75 11.54 -31.09 27.60
C ALA A 75 12.08 -31.58 28.96
N GLY A 76 11.86 -30.75 29.99
CA GLY A 76 12.42 -30.85 31.34
C GLY A 76 12.72 -29.45 31.89
N ALA A 77 13.36 -29.32 33.05
CA ALA A 77 13.70 -28.00 33.62
C ALA A 77 15.16 -27.60 33.39
N PHE A 78 15.40 -26.42 32.85
CA PHE A 78 16.72 -25.80 32.71
C PHE A 78 16.75 -24.46 33.45
N ASN A 79 17.49 -24.39 34.55
CA ASN A 79 17.66 -23.17 35.32
C ASN A 79 19.04 -22.56 35.05
N ASN A 80 19.07 -21.31 34.59
CA ASN A 80 20.28 -20.52 34.45
C ASN A 80 20.34 -19.42 35.52
N HIS A 81 21.37 -19.52 36.36
CA HIS A 81 21.81 -18.47 37.29
C HIS A 81 23.21 -17.93 36.92
N GLY A 82 23.85 -18.51 35.90
CA GLY A 82 25.18 -18.16 35.41
C GLY A 82 25.12 -17.55 34.01
N LEU A 83 26.05 -17.96 33.14
CA LEU A 83 26.08 -17.59 31.73
C LEU A 83 25.70 -18.78 30.84
N VAL A 84 24.77 -18.60 29.92
CA VAL A 84 24.57 -19.48 28.76
C VAL A 84 25.10 -18.77 27.52
N THR A 85 25.92 -19.44 26.72
CA THR A 85 26.31 -18.93 25.40
C THR A 85 25.85 -19.87 24.29
N LYS A 86 25.42 -19.31 23.16
CA LYS A 86 25.24 -20.03 21.90
C LYS A 86 26.31 -19.54 20.91
N GLU A 87 27.22 -20.44 20.56
CA GLU A 87 28.44 -20.19 19.76
C GLU A 87 28.50 -21.17 18.56
N LEU A 88 29.29 -20.88 17.54
CA LEU A 88 29.46 -21.77 16.37
C LEU A 88 30.19 -23.07 16.75
N GLY A 89 29.52 -24.20 16.52
CA GLY A 89 30.17 -25.48 16.22
C GLY A 89 30.49 -25.64 14.72
N SER A 90 31.09 -26.76 14.34
CA SER A 90 31.24 -27.12 12.92
C SER A 90 29.90 -27.61 12.35
N GLY A 91 29.37 -26.93 11.32
CA GLY A 91 28.08 -27.30 10.68
C GLY A 91 26.85 -26.70 11.39
N ASP A 92 27.01 -25.53 12.00
CA ASP A 92 26.03 -24.94 12.90
C ASP A 92 24.78 -24.36 12.21
N GLY A 93 23.62 -24.49 12.86
CA GLY A 93 22.32 -24.04 12.36
C GLY A 93 21.42 -23.54 13.48
N ILE A 94 20.29 -24.23 13.69
CA ILE A 94 19.31 -23.94 14.74
C ILE A 94 19.53 -24.91 15.92
N THR A 95 19.46 -24.41 17.15
CA THR A 95 19.33 -25.21 18.38
C THR A 95 17.95 -24.95 18.98
N VAL A 96 17.11 -25.97 19.16
CA VAL A 96 15.82 -25.83 19.86
C VAL A 96 15.96 -26.19 21.33
N LEU A 97 15.47 -25.31 22.22
CA LEU A 97 15.27 -25.59 23.64
C LEU A 97 13.78 -25.80 23.91
N SER A 98 13.39 -27.06 24.08
CA SER A 98 12.02 -27.45 24.48
C SER A 98 11.85 -27.60 25.99
N SER A 99 12.90 -27.29 26.77
CA SER A 99 12.87 -27.26 28.24
C SER A 99 12.20 -25.99 28.77
N PHE A 100 11.65 -26.08 29.99
CA PHE A 100 11.26 -24.92 30.76
C PHE A 100 12.53 -24.15 31.15
N LEU A 101 12.72 -22.96 30.58
CA LEU A 101 13.92 -22.14 30.81
C LEU A 101 13.66 -21.08 31.88
N THR A 102 14.22 -21.27 33.08
CA THR A 102 14.31 -20.21 34.09
C THR A 102 15.62 -19.46 33.90
N ASP A 103 15.63 -18.30 33.26
CA ASP A 103 16.82 -17.46 33.14
C ASP A 103 16.79 -16.28 34.12
N THR A 104 17.71 -16.32 35.08
CA THR A 104 18.00 -15.22 36.02
C THR A 104 19.42 -14.69 35.86
N GLY A 105 20.20 -15.26 34.95
CA GLY A 105 21.60 -14.95 34.72
C GLY A 105 21.78 -14.13 33.45
N MET A 106 22.69 -14.61 32.59
CA MET A 106 22.88 -14.08 31.24
C MET A 106 22.67 -15.17 30.20
N LEU A 107 21.96 -14.84 29.13
CA LEU A 107 21.82 -15.65 27.92
C LEU A 107 22.40 -14.86 26.74
N THR A 108 23.50 -15.33 26.16
CA THR A 108 24.15 -14.64 25.04
C THR A 108 24.17 -15.50 23.78
N VAL A 109 23.47 -15.07 22.73
CA VAL A 109 23.56 -15.69 21.40
C VAL A 109 24.63 -14.96 20.61
N LEU A 110 25.82 -15.56 20.56
CA LEU A 110 26.98 -15.01 19.86
C LEU A 110 26.93 -15.30 18.35
N SER A 111 26.28 -16.41 17.95
CA SER A 111 26.23 -16.87 16.54
C SER A 111 25.31 -18.08 16.34
N GLY A 112 24.73 -18.20 15.13
CA GLY A 112 23.70 -19.20 14.83
C GLY A 112 22.35 -18.82 15.45
N THR A 113 21.38 -19.73 15.42
CA THR A 113 20.02 -19.43 15.92
C THR A 113 19.67 -20.28 17.14
N LEU A 114 19.20 -19.63 18.20
CA LEU A 114 18.57 -20.29 19.35
C LEU A 114 17.05 -20.16 19.23
N GLN A 115 16.32 -21.28 19.36
CA GLN A 115 14.87 -21.30 19.42
C GLN A 115 14.39 -21.72 20.81
N LEU A 116 13.47 -20.94 21.37
CA LEU A 116 12.81 -21.22 22.64
C LEU A 116 11.40 -21.76 22.33
N ALA A 117 11.19 -23.05 22.61
CA ALA A 117 9.98 -23.78 22.23
C ALA A 117 9.16 -24.29 23.44
N GLY A 118 9.82 -24.48 24.59
CA GLY A 118 9.16 -24.69 25.88
C GLY A 118 9.00 -23.38 26.65
N ASP A 119 8.21 -23.40 27.72
CA ASP A 119 7.92 -22.23 28.56
C ASP A 119 9.19 -21.56 29.13
N GLY A 120 9.09 -20.31 29.61
CA GLY A 120 10.24 -19.71 30.30
C GLY A 120 9.99 -18.42 31.08
N LEU A 121 10.88 -18.18 32.06
CA LEU A 121 10.90 -17.01 32.91
C LEU A 121 12.24 -16.28 32.73
N HIS A 122 12.21 -15.17 32.00
CA HIS A 122 13.40 -14.40 31.60
C HIS A 122 13.52 -13.15 32.49
N GLN A 123 14.11 -13.34 33.66
CA GLN A 123 14.45 -12.30 34.65
C GLN A 123 15.86 -11.74 34.44
N GLY A 124 16.72 -12.50 33.74
CA GLY A 124 18.11 -12.16 33.46
C GLY A 124 18.33 -11.18 32.30
N THR A 125 19.53 -11.19 31.74
CA THR A 125 19.90 -10.39 30.55
C THR A 125 20.12 -11.30 29.35
N THR A 126 19.27 -11.15 28.34
CA THR A 126 19.39 -11.81 27.04
C THR A 126 19.98 -10.85 26.01
N THR A 127 21.10 -11.22 25.41
CA THR A 127 21.78 -10.43 24.37
C THR A 127 22.04 -11.28 23.13
N VAL A 128 21.59 -10.80 21.97
CA VAL A 128 21.85 -11.41 20.67
C VAL A 128 22.84 -10.52 19.93
N MET A 129 23.89 -11.12 19.37
CA MET A 129 24.91 -10.41 18.59
C MET A 129 24.49 -10.26 17.11
N ALA A 130 25.14 -9.34 16.40
CA ALA A 130 24.92 -9.18 14.96
C ALA A 130 25.26 -10.48 14.20
N GLY A 131 24.40 -10.88 13.27
CA GLY A 131 24.47 -12.14 12.53
C GLY A 131 23.97 -13.38 13.31
N ALA A 132 23.45 -13.20 14.54
CA ALA A 132 22.87 -14.27 15.33
C ALA A 132 21.35 -14.16 15.43
N GLY A 133 20.66 -15.28 15.72
CA GLY A 133 19.21 -15.35 15.79
C GLY A 133 18.69 -15.81 17.15
N LEU A 134 17.60 -15.19 17.61
CA LEU A 134 16.77 -15.70 18.70
C LEU A 134 15.31 -15.67 18.26
N ALA A 135 14.62 -16.80 18.43
CA ALA A 135 13.19 -16.88 18.16
C ALA A 135 12.42 -17.62 19.24
N PHE A 136 11.23 -17.12 19.55
CA PHE A 136 10.23 -17.78 20.38
C PHE A 136 9.28 -18.54 19.46
N THR A 137 9.25 -19.86 19.58
CA THR A 137 8.56 -20.77 18.66
C THR A 137 7.41 -21.54 19.31
N GLY A 138 7.27 -21.47 20.63
CA GLY A 138 6.21 -22.10 21.43
C GLY A 138 6.26 -21.62 22.89
N GLY A 139 5.47 -22.25 23.76
CA GLY A 139 5.49 -22.03 25.20
C GLY A 139 4.89 -20.71 25.70
N ASP A 140 4.71 -20.63 27.02
CA ASP A 140 4.40 -19.40 27.74
C ASP A 140 5.69 -18.77 28.28
N HIS A 141 5.96 -17.52 27.87
CA HIS A 141 7.16 -16.78 28.25
C HIS A 141 6.83 -15.47 28.97
N THR A 142 7.39 -15.31 30.18
CA THR A 142 7.37 -14.03 30.90
C THR A 142 8.76 -13.40 30.88
N VAL A 143 8.87 -12.20 30.32
CA VAL A 143 10.09 -11.39 30.34
C VAL A 143 9.92 -10.27 31.36
N SER A 144 10.82 -10.22 32.34
CA SER A 144 10.93 -9.15 33.35
C SER A 144 12.33 -8.54 33.41
N GLY A 145 13.33 -9.21 32.83
CA GLY A 145 14.67 -8.68 32.61
C GLY A 145 14.82 -7.90 31.31
N SER A 146 15.98 -8.01 30.68
CA SER A 146 16.34 -7.29 29.45
C SER A 146 16.55 -8.24 28.28
N LEU A 147 16.02 -7.91 27.10
CA LEU A 147 16.25 -8.60 25.84
C LEU A 147 16.68 -7.61 24.76
N THR A 148 17.90 -7.79 24.23
CA THR A 148 18.50 -6.84 23.27
C THR A 148 19.11 -7.53 22.05
N SER A 149 18.93 -6.94 20.86
CA SER A 149 19.52 -7.40 19.59
C SER A 149 19.76 -6.22 18.64
N PRO A 150 20.87 -6.18 17.89
CA PRO A 150 21.02 -5.23 16.78
C PRO A 150 20.18 -5.65 15.56
N ASP A 151 19.80 -6.93 15.44
CA ASP A 151 19.17 -7.52 14.25
C ASP A 151 17.70 -7.92 14.52
N THR A 152 17.29 -9.14 14.13
CA THR A 152 15.91 -9.61 14.19
C THR A 152 15.64 -10.43 15.46
N ILE A 153 14.49 -10.20 16.09
CA ILE A 153 13.88 -11.12 17.06
C ILE A 153 12.56 -11.63 16.48
N GLY A 154 12.39 -12.96 16.46
CA GLY A 154 11.21 -13.62 15.91
C GLY A 154 10.27 -14.18 16.99
N PHE A 155 8.97 -13.96 16.82
CA PHE A 155 7.91 -14.53 17.63
C PHE A 155 6.98 -15.35 16.71
N THR A 156 7.31 -16.62 16.53
CA THR A 156 6.64 -17.53 15.56
C THR A 156 5.72 -18.54 16.23
N GLY A 157 5.58 -18.52 17.56
CA GLY A 157 4.60 -19.27 18.34
C GLY A 157 4.70 -18.90 19.83
N GLY A 158 3.74 -19.39 20.63
CA GLY A 158 3.69 -19.15 22.07
C GLY A 158 3.05 -17.83 22.50
N ASN A 159 2.96 -17.62 23.82
CA ASN A 159 2.50 -16.39 24.44
C ASN A 159 3.68 -15.70 25.14
N ILE A 160 4.05 -14.49 24.73
CA ILE A 160 5.21 -13.77 25.26
C ILE A 160 4.74 -12.46 25.91
N THR A 161 4.95 -12.32 27.21
CA THR A 161 4.60 -11.11 27.97
C THR A 161 5.85 -10.40 28.48
N PHE A 162 6.10 -9.20 27.97
CA PHE A 162 7.05 -8.24 28.52
C PHE A 162 6.36 -7.44 29.62
N THR A 163 6.81 -7.65 30.86
CA THR A 163 6.19 -7.11 32.08
C THR A 163 6.74 -5.73 32.44
N SER A 164 6.11 -5.07 33.43
CA SER A 164 6.55 -3.76 33.93
C SER A 164 8.03 -3.78 34.35
N GLY A 165 8.80 -2.80 33.90
CA GLY A 165 10.25 -2.70 34.15
C GLY A 165 11.13 -3.52 33.21
N SER A 166 10.58 -4.46 32.44
CA SER A 166 11.35 -5.19 31.42
C SER A 166 11.90 -4.25 30.34
N THR A 167 12.98 -4.65 29.68
CA THR A 167 13.58 -3.92 28.56
C THR A 167 13.58 -4.77 27.30
N TYR A 168 13.10 -4.20 26.19
CA TYR A 168 13.18 -4.81 24.87
C TYR A 168 13.80 -3.81 23.90
N GLY A 169 15.03 -4.07 23.46
CA GLY A 169 15.80 -3.18 22.60
C GLY A 169 16.24 -3.86 21.31
N VAL A 170 15.49 -3.67 20.23
CA VAL A 170 15.75 -4.34 18.95
C VAL A 170 15.99 -3.31 17.84
N GLY A 171 17.22 -3.30 17.31
CA GLY A 171 17.68 -2.34 16.29
C GLY A 171 17.32 -2.71 14.84
N GLY A 172 17.02 -3.99 14.57
CA GLY A 172 16.72 -4.49 13.23
C GLY A 172 15.22 -4.70 13.01
N GLN A 173 14.72 -5.87 13.37
CA GLN A 173 13.32 -6.24 13.13
C GLN A 173 12.67 -6.93 14.32
N THR A 174 11.47 -6.48 14.67
CA THR A 174 10.54 -7.22 15.52
C THR A 174 9.54 -7.93 14.61
N LEU A 175 9.62 -9.26 14.55
CA LEU A 175 8.76 -10.10 13.70
C LEU A 175 7.77 -10.89 14.55
N VAL A 176 6.48 -10.60 14.44
CA VAL A 176 5.39 -11.41 14.99
C VAL A 176 4.75 -12.19 13.84
N SER A 177 4.76 -13.52 13.92
CA SER A 177 4.26 -14.39 12.85
C SER A 177 3.09 -15.27 13.28
N ASN A 178 3.14 -15.95 14.43
CA ASN A 178 2.00 -16.72 14.96
C ASN A 178 1.93 -16.72 16.51
N ALA A 179 2.64 -15.80 17.16
CA ALA A 179 2.66 -15.67 18.62
C ALA A 179 1.67 -14.62 19.13
N ALA A 180 1.31 -14.69 20.42
CA ALA A 180 0.68 -13.59 21.13
C ALA A 180 1.74 -12.83 21.93
N VAL A 181 2.17 -11.65 21.45
CA VAL A 181 3.19 -10.81 22.08
C VAL A 181 2.54 -9.63 22.77
N THR A 182 2.81 -9.44 24.06
CA THR A 182 2.27 -8.33 24.86
C THR A 182 3.40 -7.51 25.47
N PHE A 183 3.45 -6.22 25.15
CA PHE A 183 4.24 -5.23 25.88
C PHE A 183 3.33 -4.52 26.87
N ALA A 184 3.35 -4.95 28.12
CA ALA A 184 2.44 -4.49 29.18
C ALA A 184 2.87 -3.13 29.78
N ALA A 185 2.01 -2.58 30.63
CA ALA A 185 2.21 -1.25 31.22
C ALA A 185 3.55 -1.13 31.95
N GLY A 186 4.33 -0.11 31.57
CA GLY A 186 5.68 0.13 32.08
C GLY A 186 6.78 -0.77 31.50
N ALA A 187 6.54 -1.54 30.42
CA ALA A 187 7.59 -2.22 29.69
C ALA A 187 8.36 -1.25 28.76
N ASN A 188 9.69 -1.26 28.85
CA ASN A 188 10.58 -0.39 28.08
C ASN A 188 10.86 -0.98 26.68
N ALA A 189 9.85 -0.93 25.81
CA ALA A 189 9.93 -1.42 24.44
C ALA A 189 10.44 -0.34 23.46
N MET A 190 11.61 -0.58 22.87
CA MET A 190 12.23 0.19 21.79
C MET A 190 12.18 -0.63 20.50
N LEU A 191 11.31 -0.21 19.56
CA LEU A 191 10.98 -0.92 18.32
C LEU A 191 11.58 -0.27 17.06
N SER A 192 12.59 0.59 17.23
CA SER A 192 12.91 1.79 16.42
C SER A 192 13.15 1.65 14.91
N ASN A 193 13.07 0.45 14.34
CA ASN A 193 13.35 0.17 12.93
C ASN A 193 12.16 -0.53 12.26
N THR A 194 12.21 -1.86 12.06
CA THR A 194 11.14 -2.58 11.33
C THR A 194 10.24 -3.34 12.29
N LEU A 195 8.94 -3.04 12.27
CA LEU A 195 7.91 -3.80 12.97
C LEU A 195 7.04 -4.56 11.96
N LYS A 196 6.95 -5.88 12.11
CA LYS A 196 6.34 -6.76 11.11
C LYS A 196 5.38 -7.76 11.76
N VAL A 197 4.12 -7.74 11.34
CA VAL A 197 3.05 -8.62 11.86
C VAL A 197 2.49 -9.45 10.70
N GLN A 198 2.72 -10.76 10.71
CA GLN A 198 2.31 -11.70 9.66
C GLN A 198 1.29 -12.74 10.13
N GLY A 199 0.74 -12.55 11.33
CA GLY A 199 -0.16 -13.46 12.02
C GLY A 199 0.00 -13.31 13.53
N GLY A 200 -0.74 -14.09 14.32
CA GLY A 200 -0.78 -13.93 15.77
C GLY A 200 -1.34 -12.57 16.22
N SER A 201 -0.89 -12.10 17.39
CA SER A 201 -1.30 -10.80 17.95
C SER A 201 -0.12 -10.06 18.59
N LEU A 202 -0.08 -8.74 18.38
CA LEU A 202 0.82 -7.82 19.04
C LEU A 202 0.00 -6.80 19.85
N THR A 203 0.18 -6.80 21.16
CA THR A 203 -0.43 -5.83 22.09
C THR A 203 0.62 -4.80 22.52
N LEU A 204 0.38 -3.53 22.19
CA LEU A 204 1.19 -2.39 22.64
C LEU A 204 0.41 -1.62 23.71
N SER A 205 0.76 -1.84 24.98
CA SER A 205 0.07 -1.29 26.15
C SER A 205 1.07 -0.82 27.22
N THR A 206 2.16 -0.19 26.79
CA THR A 206 3.23 0.26 27.69
C THR A 206 2.90 1.55 28.44
N GLY A 207 1.95 2.33 27.94
CA GLY A 207 1.61 3.68 28.40
C GLY A 207 2.40 4.78 27.67
N THR A 208 2.98 4.50 26.51
CA THR A 208 3.82 5.45 25.74
C THR A 208 3.77 5.18 24.23
N THR A 209 3.76 6.25 23.42
CA THR A 209 3.87 6.16 21.96
C THR A 209 5.09 5.35 21.53
N LYS A 210 4.91 4.44 20.56
CA LYS A 210 5.98 3.69 19.92
C LYS A 210 6.32 4.27 18.56
N THR A 211 7.60 4.34 18.23
CA THR A 211 8.08 4.85 16.95
C THR A 211 8.86 3.75 16.23
N VAL A 212 8.56 3.58 14.95
CA VAL A 212 9.21 2.60 14.05
C VAL A 212 9.50 3.28 12.71
N THR A 213 10.56 2.88 12.02
CA THR A 213 10.86 3.35 10.66
C THR A 213 9.91 2.73 9.65
N THR A 214 9.60 1.44 9.75
CA THR A 214 8.63 0.78 8.87
C THR A 214 7.69 -0.12 9.64
N TYR A 215 6.44 -0.17 9.18
CA TYR A 215 5.43 -1.11 9.68
C TYR A 215 4.89 -1.93 8.52
N MET A 216 4.90 -3.26 8.63
CA MET A 216 4.28 -4.14 7.64
C MET A 216 3.37 -5.17 8.28
N GLN A 217 2.09 -5.11 7.94
CA GLN A 217 1.09 -6.07 8.40
C GLN A 217 0.52 -6.88 7.22
N THR A 218 0.81 -8.19 7.21
CA THR A 218 0.36 -9.12 6.16
C THR A 218 -0.67 -10.13 6.66
N ALA A 219 -0.91 -10.19 7.98
CA ALA A 219 -2.07 -10.81 8.65
C ALA A 219 -2.01 -10.45 10.15
N GLY A 220 -2.75 -11.17 11.00
CA GLY A 220 -2.68 -11.02 12.47
C GLY A 220 -3.36 -9.75 13.00
N THR A 221 -3.17 -9.48 14.29
CA THR A 221 -3.80 -8.35 14.99
C THR A 221 -2.79 -7.44 15.67
N LEU A 222 -2.82 -6.14 15.35
CA LEU A 222 -2.25 -5.08 16.21
C LEU A 222 -3.36 -4.55 17.13
N THR A 223 -3.09 -4.51 18.44
CA THR A 223 -4.04 -4.08 19.47
C THR A 223 -3.32 -3.35 20.61
N GLY A 224 -4.09 -2.80 21.55
CA GLY A 224 -3.61 -2.07 22.71
C GLY A 224 -4.02 -0.59 22.69
N ASP A 225 -3.55 0.13 23.69
CA ASP A 225 -3.85 1.53 23.97
C ASP A 225 -2.70 2.48 23.62
N ASP A 226 -1.48 1.97 23.38
CA ASP A 226 -0.38 2.79 22.86
C ASP A 226 -0.67 3.31 21.43
N ASP A 227 -0.18 4.52 21.18
CA ASP A 227 -0.02 5.07 19.82
C ASP A 227 1.18 4.43 19.10
N LEU A 228 1.07 4.23 17.79
CA LEU A 228 2.16 3.79 16.92
C LEU A 228 2.43 4.84 15.83
N THR A 229 3.64 5.40 15.81
CA THR A 229 4.11 6.32 14.76
C THR A 229 5.09 5.61 13.82
N VAL A 230 4.76 5.61 12.54
CA VAL A 230 5.58 5.04 11.45
C VAL A 230 6.20 6.18 10.66
N THR A 231 7.52 6.37 10.75
CA THR A 231 8.19 7.54 10.13
C THR A 231 8.52 7.34 8.66
N GLY A 232 8.68 6.09 8.22
CA GLY A 232 8.73 5.67 6.82
C GLY A 232 7.39 5.05 6.38
N VAL A 233 7.45 4.15 5.40
CA VAL A 233 6.25 3.55 4.81
C VAL A 233 5.57 2.56 5.77
N MET A 234 4.25 2.70 5.92
CA MET A 234 3.35 1.70 6.47
C MET A 234 2.72 0.88 5.33
N THR A 235 2.84 -0.45 5.37
CA THR A 235 2.19 -1.37 4.41
C THR A 235 1.21 -2.27 5.14
N TRP A 236 -0.07 -2.26 4.73
CA TRP A 236 -1.13 -3.07 5.31
C TRP A 236 -1.87 -3.85 4.22
N GLN A 237 -1.81 -5.17 4.30
CA GLN A 237 -2.27 -6.08 3.23
C GLN A 237 -3.43 -6.98 3.67
N ALA A 238 -3.46 -7.35 4.96
CA ALA A 238 -4.53 -8.09 5.61
C ALA A 238 -4.48 -7.91 7.14
N GLY A 239 -5.50 -8.39 7.85
CA GLY A 239 -5.53 -8.45 9.31
C GLY A 239 -6.25 -7.27 9.98
N LEU A 240 -6.15 -7.23 11.30
CA LEU A 240 -6.90 -6.35 12.19
C LEU A 240 -5.97 -5.33 12.87
N ILE A 241 -6.40 -4.07 12.94
CA ILE A 241 -5.82 -3.03 13.78
C ILE A 241 -6.95 -2.52 14.68
N ARG A 242 -6.81 -2.63 16.00
CA ARG A 242 -7.89 -2.33 16.95
C ARG A 242 -7.37 -1.66 18.24
N GLY A 243 -8.26 -1.39 19.20
CA GLY A 243 -7.92 -0.73 20.46
C GLY A 243 -8.25 0.77 20.47
N THR A 244 -7.60 1.53 21.36
CA THR A 244 -7.99 2.91 21.70
C THR A 244 -6.99 3.99 21.31
N GLY A 245 -5.69 3.67 21.18
CA GLY A 245 -4.68 4.62 20.70
C GLY A 245 -4.81 4.92 19.20
N SER A 246 -3.76 5.47 18.60
CA SER A 246 -3.69 5.87 17.19
C SER A 246 -2.60 5.12 16.41
N VAL A 247 -2.70 5.14 15.08
CA VAL A 247 -1.60 4.78 14.17
C VAL A 247 -1.34 5.96 13.25
N ASN A 248 -0.10 6.46 13.22
CA ASN A 248 0.31 7.64 12.44
C ASN A 248 1.24 7.18 11.31
N ALA A 249 0.73 7.18 10.08
CA ALA A 249 1.49 6.81 8.88
C ALA A 249 2.14 8.08 8.29
N ASN A 250 3.29 8.47 8.83
CA ASN A 250 3.95 9.73 8.49
C ASN A 250 4.78 9.64 7.21
N GLY A 251 5.42 8.50 6.94
CA GLY A 251 6.19 8.28 5.71
C GLY A 251 5.40 7.66 4.55
N GLY A 252 4.07 7.74 4.59
CA GLY A 252 3.17 7.19 3.57
C GLY A 252 2.54 5.84 3.94
N LEU A 253 1.48 5.48 3.22
CA LEU A 253 0.61 4.34 3.52
C LEU A 253 0.28 3.53 2.26
N VAL A 254 0.54 2.23 2.28
CA VAL A 254 0.23 1.31 1.18
C VAL A 254 -0.80 0.31 1.65
N LEU A 255 -2.04 0.45 1.16
CA LEU A 255 -3.12 -0.50 1.37
C LEU A 255 -3.19 -1.40 0.11
N SER A 256 -2.41 -2.48 0.10
CA SER A 256 -2.37 -3.43 -1.03
C SER A 256 -3.17 -4.68 -0.65
N THR A 257 -4.50 -4.60 -0.79
CA THR A 257 -5.43 -5.51 -0.11
C THR A 257 -5.84 -6.68 -1.00
N THR A 258 -5.43 -7.90 -0.62
CA THR A 258 -5.92 -9.15 -1.23
C THR A 258 -7.12 -9.73 -0.47
N SER A 259 -7.35 -9.26 0.76
CA SER A 259 -8.46 -9.59 1.65
C SER A 259 -8.85 -8.35 2.44
N THR A 260 -9.97 -8.41 3.18
CA THR A 260 -10.43 -7.27 3.99
C THR A 260 -9.42 -6.93 5.11
N ILE A 261 -8.88 -5.72 5.07
CA ILE A 261 -8.20 -5.10 6.22
C ILE A 261 -9.26 -4.47 7.13
N THR A 262 -9.08 -4.53 8.45
CA THR A 262 -10.08 -3.99 9.40
C THR A 262 -9.45 -3.06 10.44
N LEU A 263 -9.94 -1.81 10.51
CA LEU A 263 -9.70 -0.87 11.60
C LEU A 263 -10.92 -0.89 12.53
N PHE A 264 -10.73 -1.13 13.83
CA PHE A 264 -11.84 -1.44 14.75
C PHE A 264 -11.79 -0.73 16.11
N ASP A 265 -12.84 -0.92 16.92
CA ASP A 265 -13.09 -0.30 18.22
C ASP A 265 -13.23 1.23 18.13
N THR A 266 -12.23 1.99 18.59
CA THR A 266 -12.13 3.46 18.48
C THR A 266 -10.77 3.88 17.91
N ARG A 267 -10.05 2.94 17.29
CA ARG A 267 -8.70 3.10 16.78
C ARG A 267 -8.70 4.13 15.66
N THR A 268 -7.80 5.12 15.76
CA THR A 268 -7.63 6.16 14.75
C THR A 268 -6.44 5.84 13.86
N LEU A 269 -6.61 5.92 12.53
CA LEU A 269 -5.52 5.85 11.55
C LEU A 269 -5.37 7.22 10.87
N ASN A 270 -4.21 7.85 11.09
CA ASN A 270 -3.86 9.15 10.53
C ASN A 270 -2.91 8.95 9.34
N ASN A 271 -3.35 9.32 8.14
CA ASN A 271 -2.46 9.47 6.99
C ASN A 271 -1.94 10.91 6.93
N ALA A 272 -0.62 11.09 7.05
CA ALA A 272 0.04 12.39 6.90
C ALA A 272 0.82 12.52 5.57
N GLY A 273 0.90 11.46 4.78
CA GLY A 273 1.66 11.41 3.54
C GLY A 273 0.82 10.97 2.34
N VAL A 274 1.44 10.26 1.40
CA VAL A 274 0.72 9.60 0.30
C VAL A 274 0.23 8.23 0.74
N ALA A 275 -1.08 8.08 0.84
CA ALA A 275 -1.78 6.82 0.95
C ALA A 275 -2.23 6.32 -0.43
N THR A 276 -2.03 5.04 -0.73
CA THR A 276 -2.50 4.39 -1.97
C THR A 276 -3.23 3.09 -1.64
N TRP A 277 -4.45 2.94 -2.14
CA TRP A 277 -5.28 1.76 -1.96
C TRP A 277 -5.53 1.04 -3.29
N THR A 278 -5.08 -0.20 -3.36
CA THR A 278 -5.11 -1.09 -4.52
C THR A 278 -5.46 -2.52 -4.10
N GLY A 279 -5.93 -3.32 -5.07
CA GLY A 279 -6.34 -4.71 -4.82
C GLY A 279 -7.82 -4.85 -4.44
N PRO A 280 -8.37 -6.08 -4.52
CA PRO A 280 -9.82 -6.32 -4.38
C PRO A 280 -10.32 -6.37 -2.92
N GLY A 281 -9.44 -6.35 -1.92
CA GLY A 281 -9.83 -6.45 -0.51
C GLY A 281 -10.41 -5.14 0.03
N ALA A 282 -11.52 -5.22 0.76
CA ALA A 282 -12.19 -4.06 1.35
C ALA A 282 -11.35 -3.39 2.45
N PHE A 283 -11.53 -2.08 2.65
CA PHE A 283 -11.02 -1.36 3.80
C PHE A 283 -12.13 -1.21 4.84
N SER A 284 -12.28 -2.20 5.71
CA SER A 284 -13.31 -2.15 6.75
C SER A 284 -12.91 -1.17 7.85
N LEU A 285 -13.63 -0.06 7.97
CA LEU A 285 -13.80 0.60 9.25
C LEU A 285 -14.93 -0.14 10.00
N GLY A 286 -14.80 -0.29 11.31
CA GLY A 286 -15.83 -0.90 12.15
C GLY A 286 -15.82 -0.39 13.58
N GLY A 287 -16.96 -0.55 14.27
CA GLY A 287 -17.19 0.15 15.54
C GLY A 287 -17.26 1.66 15.32
N ASN A 288 -16.46 2.41 16.07
CA ASN A 288 -16.28 3.86 15.95
C ASN A 288 -14.86 4.20 15.46
N ALA A 289 -14.27 3.34 14.62
CA ALA A 289 -12.95 3.58 14.04
C ALA A 289 -12.94 4.82 13.13
N ILE A 290 -11.80 5.51 13.09
CA ILE A 290 -11.63 6.79 12.38
C ILE A 290 -10.45 6.70 11.42
N PHE A 291 -10.67 7.05 10.15
CA PHE A 291 -9.60 7.29 9.19
C PHE A 291 -9.53 8.79 8.86
N ASN A 292 -8.37 9.41 9.12
CA ASN A 292 -8.10 10.81 8.83
C ASN A 292 -7.08 10.92 7.69
N ASN A 293 -7.47 11.56 6.59
CA ASN A 293 -6.54 12.04 5.57
C ASN A 293 -6.22 13.51 5.87
N LEU A 294 -5.05 13.76 6.47
CA LEU A 294 -4.69 15.06 7.04
C LEU A 294 -4.40 16.12 5.97
N MET A 295 -4.33 17.39 6.39
CA MET A 295 -3.90 18.50 5.53
C MET A 295 -2.52 18.21 4.90
N GLY A 296 -2.40 18.42 3.58
CA GLY A 296 -1.19 18.08 2.81
C GLY A 296 -1.05 16.60 2.44
N ALA A 297 -1.79 15.70 3.07
CA ALA A 297 -1.80 14.28 2.74
C ALA A 297 -2.63 13.99 1.47
N THR A 298 -2.36 12.85 0.82
CA THR A 298 -3.12 12.38 -0.35
C THR A 298 -3.60 10.95 -0.12
N PHE A 299 -4.85 10.63 -0.44
CA PHE A 299 -5.39 9.26 -0.45
C PHE A 299 -5.88 8.87 -1.85
N GLN A 300 -5.16 7.96 -2.50
CA GLN A 300 -5.43 7.50 -3.86
C GLN A 300 -6.22 6.19 -3.84
N ILE A 301 -7.50 6.25 -4.22
CA ILE A 301 -8.39 5.10 -4.39
C ILE A 301 -8.23 4.60 -5.83
N LYS A 302 -7.53 3.47 -5.99
CA LYS A 302 -7.22 2.81 -7.27
C LYS A 302 -7.85 1.42 -7.38
N THR A 303 -9.01 1.24 -6.74
CA THR A 303 -9.75 -0.01 -6.66
C THR A 303 -11.26 0.24 -6.60
N ALA A 304 -12.04 -0.77 -7.01
CA ALA A 304 -13.49 -0.86 -6.77
C ALA A 304 -13.83 -1.71 -5.53
N ALA A 305 -12.86 -1.92 -4.62
CA ALA A 305 -13.15 -2.46 -3.29
C ALA A 305 -13.85 -1.42 -2.41
N ASP A 306 -14.60 -1.88 -1.42
CA ASP A 306 -15.46 -1.03 -0.58
C ASP A 306 -14.79 -0.60 0.73
N MET A 307 -15.21 0.55 1.27
CA MET A 307 -14.81 1.06 2.58
C MET A 307 -15.96 0.92 3.58
N GLY A 308 -15.66 0.36 4.76
CA GLY A 308 -16.63 -0.01 5.79
C GLY A 308 -17.21 1.15 6.61
N SER A 309 -17.94 0.80 7.68
CA SER A 309 -18.65 1.73 8.56
C SER A 309 -17.76 2.37 9.62
N GLY A 310 -17.71 3.69 9.65
CA GLY A 310 -16.92 4.46 10.62
C GLY A 310 -16.91 5.94 10.23
N ALA A 311 -15.91 6.69 10.72
CA ALA A 311 -15.70 8.06 10.27
C ALA A 311 -14.54 8.14 9.26
N PHE A 312 -14.81 8.78 8.12
CA PHE A 312 -13.79 9.18 7.14
C PHE A 312 -13.71 10.70 7.07
N ASN A 313 -12.62 11.26 7.56
CA ASN A 313 -12.37 12.70 7.55
C ASN A 313 -11.31 13.05 6.51
N ASN A 314 -11.61 13.98 5.61
CA ASN A 314 -10.67 14.47 4.61
C ASN A 314 -10.39 15.96 4.78
N ASP A 315 -9.16 16.28 5.21
CA ASP A 315 -8.57 17.62 5.20
C ASP A 315 -7.51 17.79 4.08
N GLY A 316 -7.10 16.68 3.46
CA GLY A 316 -6.13 16.64 2.36
C GLY A 316 -6.76 16.43 0.99
N LEU A 317 -6.05 15.74 0.09
CA LEU A 317 -6.54 15.33 -1.22
C LEU A 317 -6.99 13.86 -1.21
N VAL A 318 -8.15 13.56 -1.76
CA VAL A 318 -8.59 12.20 -2.11
C VAL A 318 -8.74 12.15 -3.62
N THR A 319 -8.17 11.14 -4.28
CA THR A 319 -8.44 10.87 -5.69
C THR A 319 -9.10 9.53 -5.86
N LYS A 320 -10.19 9.46 -6.63
CA LYS A 320 -10.72 8.22 -7.18
C LYS A 320 -10.38 8.21 -8.68
N GLU A 321 -9.45 7.34 -9.06
CA GLU A 321 -8.84 7.35 -10.40
C GLU A 321 -8.63 5.93 -10.94
N LEU A 322 -8.12 5.84 -12.18
CA LEU A 322 -8.00 4.58 -12.92
C LEU A 322 -7.09 3.59 -12.19
N GLY A 323 -7.58 2.36 -12.05
CA GLY A 323 -6.90 1.24 -11.39
C GLY A 323 -7.48 -0.10 -11.83
N SER A 324 -7.23 -1.16 -11.05
CA SER A 324 -7.75 -2.49 -11.37
C SER A 324 -9.27 -2.54 -11.17
N GLY A 325 -10.01 -2.57 -12.28
CA GLY A 325 -11.47 -2.64 -12.30
C GLY A 325 -12.13 -1.31 -11.91
N ASP A 326 -12.14 -0.33 -12.83
CA ASP A 326 -12.66 1.04 -12.61
C ASP A 326 -14.20 1.13 -12.53
N GLY A 327 -14.81 0.31 -11.68
CA GLY A 327 -16.24 0.25 -11.42
C GLY A 327 -16.67 1.17 -10.28
N ILE A 328 -17.42 0.60 -9.32
CA ILE A 328 -18.02 1.31 -8.19
C ILE A 328 -17.18 1.04 -6.93
N THR A 329 -16.76 2.09 -6.24
CA THR A 329 -16.20 2.03 -4.87
C THR A 329 -17.31 2.45 -3.91
N VAL A 330 -17.77 1.59 -3.00
CA VAL A 330 -18.79 1.97 -2.00
C VAL A 330 -18.12 2.42 -0.70
N ILE A 331 -18.40 3.64 -0.29
CA ILE A 331 -18.01 4.25 0.99
C ILE A 331 -19.21 4.18 1.93
N SER A 332 -19.14 3.26 2.89
CA SER A 332 -20.12 3.12 3.97
C SER A 332 -19.71 3.83 5.26
N SER A 333 -18.67 4.66 5.21
CA SER A 333 -18.29 5.56 6.31
C SER A 333 -19.15 6.84 6.27
N THR A 334 -19.36 7.48 7.42
CA THR A 334 -19.75 8.90 7.46
C THR A 334 -18.59 9.72 6.94
N VAL A 335 -18.83 10.56 5.94
CA VAL A 335 -17.77 11.34 5.25
C VAL A 335 -17.85 12.80 5.66
N THR A 336 -16.77 13.33 6.22
CA THR A 336 -16.58 14.77 6.45
C THR A 336 -15.49 15.29 5.53
N ASN A 337 -15.83 16.23 4.63
CA ASN A 337 -14.88 16.86 3.73
C ASN A 337 -14.61 18.33 4.10
N ARG A 338 -13.33 18.68 4.20
CA ARG A 338 -12.78 20.05 4.26
C ARG A 338 -11.65 20.27 3.27
N GLY A 339 -11.02 19.19 2.79
CA GLY A 339 -10.06 19.18 1.69
C GLY A 339 -10.73 18.93 0.33
N THR A 340 -10.00 18.28 -0.58
CA THR A 340 -10.48 17.99 -1.93
C THR A 340 -10.78 16.50 -2.11
N ILE A 341 -11.96 16.16 -2.63
CA ILE A 341 -12.29 14.84 -3.16
C ILE A 341 -12.46 14.97 -4.67
N ASP A 342 -11.56 14.35 -5.45
CA ASP A 342 -11.51 14.43 -6.91
C ASP A 342 -11.80 13.06 -7.55
N VAL A 343 -12.99 12.93 -8.15
CA VAL A 343 -13.46 11.72 -8.82
C VAL A 343 -13.15 11.81 -10.32
N LYS A 344 -11.97 11.32 -10.68
CA LYS A 344 -11.43 11.36 -12.05
C LYS A 344 -11.97 10.24 -12.94
N SER A 345 -12.32 9.09 -12.37
CA SER A 345 -12.85 7.94 -13.11
C SER A 345 -13.66 6.99 -12.22
N GLY A 346 -14.43 6.08 -12.82
CA GLY A 346 -15.32 5.17 -12.11
C GLY A 346 -16.44 5.88 -11.36
N THR A 347 -17.06 5.21 -10.38
CA THR A 347 -18.11 5.77 -9.53
C THR A 347 -17.76 5.67 -8.06
N LEU A 348 -17.86 6.78 -7.33
CA LEU A 348 -17.81 6.79 -5.86
C LEU A 348 -19.24 6.75 -5.31
N THR A 349 -19.63 5.67 -4.64
CA THR A 349 -20.94 5.57 -3.98
C THR A 349 -20.80 5.88 -2.50
N VAL A 350 -21.56 6.83 -1.97
CA VAL A 350 -21.63 7.12 -0.53
C VAL A 350 -22.99 6.69 -0.01
N THR A 351 -23.00 5.79 0.99
CA THR A 351 -24.25 5.18 1.50
C THR A 351 -24.75 5.78 2.82
N ASN A 352 -23.83 6.35 3.61
CA ASN A 352 -24.11 7.08 4.85
C ASN A 352 -23.97 8.60 4.63
N ASP A 353 -24.02 9.39 5.71
CA ASP A 353 -24.00 10.85 5.60
C ASP A 353 -22.72 11.39 4.94
N TYR A 354 -22.90 12.32 3.99
CA TYR A 354 -21.83 13.09 3.37
C TYR A 354 -22.00 14.57 3.72
N THR A 355 -21.01 15.15 4.40
CA THR A 355 -20.98 16.57 4.76
C THR A 355 -19.69 17.22 4.30
N GLN A 356 -19.79 18.23 3.43
CA GLN A 356 -18.69 19.13 3.10
C GLN A 356 -18.86 20.45 3.83
N THR A 357 -17.86 20.84 4.63
CA THR A 357 -17.84 22.12 5.37
C THR A 357 -16.83 23.11 4.81
N ALA A 358 -15.87 22.65 4.01
CA ALA A 358 -14.91 23.46 3.26
C ALA A 358 -14.36 22.65 2.08
N GLY A 359 -13.44 23.22 1.31
CA GLY A 359 -12.72 22.49 0.26
C GLY A 359 -13.57 22.23 -0.99
N VAL A 360 -13.38 21.07 -1.63
CA VAL A 360 -13.93 20.78 -2.96
C VAL A 360 -14.38 19.33 -3.09
N THR A 361 -15.54 19.11 -3.70
CA THR A 361 -15.91 17.84 -4.35
C THR A 361 -15.88 18.07 -5.85
N ARG A 362 -15.06 17.34 -6.60
CA ARG A 362 -14.85 17.53 -8.04
C ARG A 362 -15.16 16.26 -8.82
N LEU A 363 -15.94 16.39 -9.89
CA LEU A 363 -16.14 15.35 -10.90
C LEU A 363 -15.26 15.66 -12.12
N SER A 364 -14.05 15.10 -12.16
CA SER A 364 -13.06 15.30 -13.25
C SER A 364 -13.18 14.26 -14.38
N GLY A 365 -14.27 13.49 -14.43
CA GLY A 365 -14.49 12.41 -15.41
C GLY A 365 -15.18 11.17 -14.85
N GLY A 366 -15.26 11.04 -13.51
CA GLY A 366 -16.05 10.01 -12.84
C GLY A 366 -17.44 10.50 -12.40
N ALA A 367 -18.15 9.64 -11.67
CA ALA A 367 -19.49 9.89 -11.16
C ALA A 367 -19.58 9.71 -9.64
N VAL A 368 -20.59 10.32 -9.03
CA VAL A 368 -20.93 10.10 -7.61
C VAL A 368 -22.33 9.48 -7.52
N THR A 369 -22.53 8.53 -6.62
CA THR A 369 -23.86 8.06 -6.21
C THR A 369 -24.02 8.31 -4.71
N ALA A 370 -25.10 8.94 -4.29
CA ALA A 370 -25.35 9.30 -2.90
C ALA A 370 -26.73 8.80 -2.47
N LEU A 371 -26.77 7.86 -1.52
CA LEU A 371 -28.04 7.34 -0.98
C LEU A 371 -28.65 8.27 0.08
N THR A 372 -27.80 9.07 0.73
CA THR A 372 -28.16 10.26 1.51
C THR A 372 -27.95 11.52 0.64
N PRO A 373 -28.54 12.68 0.98
CA PRO A 373 -28.22 13.92 0.28
C PRO A 373 -26.77 14.33 0.47
N LEU A 374 -26.06 14.71 -0.60
CA LEU A 374 -24.76 15.39 -0.49
C LEU A 374 -24.98 16.77 0.15
N SER A 375 -24.56 16.93 1.41
CA SER A 375 -24.68 18.18 2.14
C SER A 375 -23.46 19.06 1.90
N ILE A 376 -23.61 20.08 1.06
CA ILE A 376 -22.57 21.07 0.74
C ILE A 376 -22.85 22.31 1.61
N GLN A 377 -22.24 22.37 2.79
CA GLN A 377 -22.41 23.44 3.78
C GLN A 377 -21.34 24.54 3.63
N GLY A 378 -20.26 24.23 2.93
CA GLY A 378 -19.17 25.13 2.58
C GLY A 378 -18.27 24.53 1.50
N GLY A 379 -17.39 25.35 0.92
CA GLY A 379 -16.57 24.95 -0.22
C GLY A 379 -17.38 24.76 -1.51
N LYS A 380 -16.79 24.09 -2.50
CA LYS A 380 -17.37 23.89 -3.84
C LYS A 380 -17.79 22.44 -4.12
N LEU A 381 -18.87 22.28 -4.88
CA LEU A 381 -19.17 21.09 -5.65
C LEU A 381 -19.04 21.45 -7.14
N GLU A 382 -18.07 20.86 -7.81
CA GLU A 382 -17.70 21.25 -9.17
C GLU A 382 -17.37 20.06 -10.08
N GLY A 383 -17.06 20.35 -11.34
CA GLY A 383 -16.72 19.36 -12.37
C GLY A 383 -17.89 18.99 -13.28
N ALA A 384 -17.57 18.22 -14.32
CA ALA A 384 -18.54 17.76 -15.32
C ALA A 384 -18.77 16.25 -15.13
N GLY A 385 -20.03 15.85 -14.96
CA GLY A 385 -20.35 14.46 -14.63
C GLY A 385 -21.78 14.27 -14.15
N THR A 386 -22.06 13.10 -13.56
CA THR A 386 -23.36 12.79 -12.96
C THR A 386 -23.24 12.48 -11.47
N ILE A 387 -24.14 13.08 -10.70
CA ILE A 387 -24.45 12.75 -9.31
C ILE A 387 -25.80 12.02 -9.32
N THR A 388 -25.83 10.77 -8.89
CA THR A 388 -27.08 10.02 -8.69
C THR A 388 -27.48 10.08 -7.23
N GLY A 389 -28.49 10.88 -6.90
CA GLY A 389 -28.82 11.23 -5.52
C GLY A 389 -29.16 12.71 -5.38
N ASN A 390 -29.56 13.10 -4.18
CA ASN A 390 -29.97 14.48 -3.89
C ASN A 390 -28.76 15.35 -3.53
N VAL A 391 -28.81 16.64 -3.90
CA VAL A 391 -27.80 17.63 -3.53
C VAL A 391 -28.47 18.75 -2.73
N ASN A 392 -27.89 19.07 -1.57
CA ASN A 392 -28.36 20.12 -0.68
C ASN A 392 -27.22 21.12 -0.38
N ALA A 393 -27.23 22.25 -1.07
CA ALA A 393 -26.31 23.36 -0.85
C ALA A 393 -26.88 24.32 0.21
N SER A 394 -26.08 24.63 1.23
CA SER A 394 -26.46 25.45 2.39
C SER A 394 -25.22 26.14 2.97
N GLY A 395 -25.37 26.93 4.04
CA GLY A 395 -24.23 27.62 4.64
C GLY A 395 -23.56 28.57 3.65
N SER A 396 -22.27 28.35 3.36
CA SER A 396 -21.52 29.02 2.28
C SER A 396 -21.11 28.03 1.17
N GLY A 397 -21.91 26.99 0.95
CA GLY A 397 -21.70 25.99 -0.09
C GLY A 397 -21.99 26.53 -1.48
N GLU A 398 -21.10 26.28 -2.43
CA GLU A 398 -21.22 26.67 -3.82
C GLU A 398 -21.33 25.43 -4.73
N VAL A 399 -22.20 25.49 -5.74
CA VAL A 399 -22.24 24.52 -6.83
C VAL A 399 -21.80 25.23 -8.11
N SER A 400 -20.82 24.66 -8.83
CA SER A 400 -20.19 25.27 -10.00
C SER A 400 -20.00 24.19 -11.07
N PRO A 401 -20.91 24.05 -12.06
CA PRO A 401 -20.75 23.04 -13.11
C PRO A 401 -19.38 23.15 -13.83
N GLY A 402 -18.81 22.01 -14.20
CA GLY A 402 -17.50 21.96 -14.88
C GLY A 402 -16.30 22.38 -14.03
N LEU A 403 -15.16 22.54 -14.70
CA LEU A 403 -14.14 23.52 -14.30
C LEU A 403 -14.42 24.88 -14.98
N SER A 404 -15.69 25.09 -15.30
CA SER A 404 -16.32 26.20 -16.02
C SER A 404 -15.74 26.57 -17.40
N PRO A 405 -16.52 26.46 -18.51
CA PRO A 405 -17.85 25.86 -18.62
C PRO A 405 -17.87 24.33 -18.52
N GLY A 406 -19.01 23.77 -18.10
CA GLY A 406 -19.31 22.34 -18.01
C GLY A 406 -20.78 22.04 -17.74
N LEU A 407 -21.13 20.75 -17.79
CA LEU A 407 -22.48 20.26 -17.51
C LEU A 407 -22.41 19.32 -16.32
N LEU A 408 -23.11 19.68 -15.25
CA LEU A 408 -23.27 18.86 -14.06
C LEU A 408 -24.71 18.33 -14.00
N ASN A 409 -24.85 17.00 -13.98
CA ASN A 409 -26.16 16.34 -13.95
C ASN A 409 -26.46 15.80 -12.54
N VAL A 410 -27.55 16.24 -11.94
CA VAL A 410 -28.09 15.77 -10.66
C VAL A 410 -29.31 14.91 -10.93
N ALA A 411 -29.11 13.59 -10.94
CA ALA A 411 -30.16 12.60 -11.03
C ALA A 411 -30.86 12.41 -9.67
N GLY A 412 -31.50 13.47 -9.20
CA GLY A 412 -32.13 13.62 -7.89
C GLY A 412 -32.80 14.99 -7.75
N THR A 413 -33.12 15.39 -6.52
CA THR A 413 -33.55 16.77 -6.21
C THR A 413 -32.36 17.68 -5.94
N TYR A 414 -32.49 18.95 -6.31
CA TYR A 414 -31.55 20.02 -5.93
C TYR A 414 -32.20 20.96 -4.91
N THR A 415 -31.47 21.37 -3.88
CA THR A 415 -31.91 22.41 -2.93
C THR A 415 -30.76 23.37 -2.67
N GLN A 416 -31.03 24.67 -2.76
CA GLN A 416 -30.11 25.75 -2.44
C GLN A 416 -30.73 26.65 -1.38
N GLY A 417 -30.09 26.72 -0.21
CA GLY A 417 -30.50 27.58 0.90
C GLY A 417 -29.97 29.02 0.79
N ASP A 418 -30.46 29.90 1.67
CA ASP A 418 -30.29 31.36 1.58
C ASP A 418 -28.85 31.89 1.56
N GLY A 419 -27.87 31.14 2.08
CA GLY A 419 -26.44 31.50 2.03
C GLY A 419 -25.64 30.82 0.92
N ALA A 420 -26.22 29.83 0.25
CA ALA A 420 -25.54 29.03 -0.77
C ALA A 420 -25.59 29.68 -2.15
N ALA A 421 -24.66 29.29 -3.02
CA ALA A 421 -24.50 29.87 -4.36
C ALA A 421 -24.53 28.81 -5.47
N LEU A 422 -25.05 29.21 -6.63
CA LEU A 422 -24.83 28.54 -7.92
C LEU A 422 -23.95 29.47 -8.77
N ALA A 423 -22.75 29.01 -9.12
CA ALA A 423 -21.85 29.68 -10.03
C ALA A 423 -22.08 29.19 -11.47
N ILE A 424 -22.08 30.12 -12.43
CA ILE A 424 -22.34 29.88 -13.86
C ILE A 424 -21.44 30.77 -14.71
N GLU A 425 -20.53 30.19 -15.49
CA GLU A 425 -19.75 30.92 -16.48
C GLU A 425 -20.43 30.90 -17.87
N ILE A 426 -20.33 32.02 -18.59
CA ILE A 426 -20.90 32.17 -19.94
C ILE A 426 -19.82 32.69 -20.91
N ASN A 427 -19.34 31.80 -21.77
CA ASN A 427 -18.27 32.03 -22.77
C ASN A 427 -18.69 31.64 -24.21
N GLY A 428 -19.96 31.27 -24.42
CA GLY A 428 -20.48 30.75 -25.69
C GLY A 428 -21.94 30.33 -25.60
N LEU A 429 -22.54 29.94 -26.73
CA LEU A 429 -23.98 29.64 -26.84
C LEU A 429 -24.36 28.16 -26.63
N THR A 430 -23.40 27.29 -26.32
CA THR A 430 -23.60 25.84 -26.20
C THR A 430 -23.53 25.42 -24.73
N ALA A 431 -24.55 24.73 -24.22
CA ALA A 431 -24.55 24.23 -22.85
C ALA A 431 -23.40 23.23 -22.64
N GLY A 432 -22.71 23.34 -21.51
CA GLY A 432 -21.62 22.44 -21.12
C GLY A 432 -20.26 22.68 -21.78
N SER A 433 -20.17 23.49 -22.83
CA SER A 433 -18.89 23.79 -23.51
C SER A 433 -18.70 25.28 -23.82
N GLY A 434 -19.80 26.02 -23.98
CA GLY A 434 -19.84 27.48 -24.07
C GLY A 434 -20.33 28.13 -22.78
N PHE A 435 -21.29 27.54 -22.07
CA PHE A 435 -21.79 28.06 -20.80
C PHE A 435 -22.18 26.94 -19.84
N ASP A 436 -22.19 27.23 -18.54
CA ASP A 436 -22.49 26.24 -17.50
C ASP A 436 -23.96 25.83 -17.44
N GLN A 437 -24.19 24.54 -17.21
CA GLN A 437 -25.54 24.01 -17.02
C GLN A 437 -25.59 23.04 -15.85
N LEU A 438 -26.45 23.34 -14.87
CA LEU A 438 -26.87 22.42 -13.83
C LEU A 438 -28.17 21.72 -14.26
N ALA A 439 -28.05 20.48 -14.74
CA ALA A 439 -29.19 19.68 -15.18
C ALA A 439 -29.72 18.82 -14.03
N ILE A 440 -31.00 18.94 -13.69
CA ILE A 440 -31.62 18.26 -12.53
C ILE A 440 -32.78 17.40 -13.04
N THR A 441 -32.89 16.13 -12.61
CA THR A 441 -33.95 15.25 -13.12
C THR A 441 -35.26 15.29 -12.32
N GLN A 442 -35.23 15.84 -11.10
CA GLN A 442 -36.41 15.98 -10.23
C GLN A 442 -36.68 17.46 -9.91
N ALA A 443 -37.22 17.76 -8.72
CA ALA A 443 -37.55 19.11 -8.28
C ALA A 443 -36.30 19.90 -7.86
N ALA A 444 -36.31 21.21 -8.13
CA ALA A 444 -35.34 22.18 -7.64
C ALA A 444 -35.99 23.13 -6.61
N THR A 445 -35.31 23.38 -5.50
CA THR A 445 -35.67 24.44 -4.54
C THR A 445 -34.62 25.53 -4.62
N LEU A 446 -35.02 26.72 -5.07
CA LEU A 446 -34.12 27.84 -5.34
C LEU A 446 -34.20 28.88 -4.22
N GLY A 447 -33.04 29.34 -3.79
CA GLY A 447 -32.79 30.36 -2.78
C GLY A 447 -31.31 30.80 -2.87
N GLY A 448 -30.88 31.73 -2.03
CA GLY A 448 -29.48 32.18 -2.01
C GLY A 448 -29.07 32.88 -3.31
N THR A 449 -27.82 32.71 -3.73
CA THR A 449 -27.22 33.53 -4.82
C THR A 449 -27.09 32.78 -6.15
N LEU A 450 -27.44 33.44 -7.25
CA LEU A 450 -26.97 33.08 -8.60
C LEU A 450 -25.80 33.98 -8.98
N ALA A 451 -24.60 33.41 -9.08
CA ALA A 451 -23.39 34.12 -9.50
C ALA A 451 -23.08 33.80 -10.96
N VAL A 452 -23.12 34.82 -11.83
CA VAL A 452 -22.83 34.68 -13.26
C VAL A 452 -21.51 35.35 -13.59
N THR A 453 -20.58 34.60 -14.17
CA THR A 453 -19.29 35.14 -14.63
C THR A 453 -19.23 35.15 -16.16
N ARG A 454 -18.68 36.21 -16.75
CA ARG A 454 -18.48 36.32 -18.20
C ARG A 454 -17.07 36.80 -18.50
N PRO A 455 -16.26 36.08 -19.30
CA PRO A 455 -14.93 36.54 -19.66
C PRO A 455 -15.03 37.71 -20.66
N THR A 456 -14.04 38.61 -20.63
CA THR A 456 -14.09 39.90 -21.35
C THR A 456 -14.10 39.78 -22.87
N ASN A 457 -13.76 38.61 -23.42
CA ASN A 457 -13.76 38.30 -24.85
C ASN A 457 -15.10 37.77 -25.37
N PHE A 458 -16.06 37.43 -24.50
CA PHE A 458 -17.39 36.97 -24.92
C PHE A 458 -18.42 38.11 -24.80
N SER A 459 -18.90 38.59 -25.94
CA SER A 459 -20.00 39.56 -26.03
C SER A 459 -21.22 38.89 -26.68
N PRO A 460 -22.21 38.44 -25.89
CA PRO A 460 -23.46 37.90 -26.44
C PRO A 460 -24.25 38.99 -27.19
N SER A 461 -25.06 38.57 -28.15
CA SER A 461 -26.00 39.44 -28.86
C SER A 461 -27.34 39.51 -28.15
N VAL A 462 -28.03 40.65 -28.22
CA VAL A 462 -29.39 40.80 -27.68
C VAL A 462 -30.31 39.71 -28.26
N GLY A 463 -31.08 39.06 -27.38
CA GLY A 463 -31.92 37.90 -27.68
C GLY A 463 -31.21 36.54 -27.54
N ASN A 464 -29.89 36.49 -27.35
CA ASN A 464 -29.21 35.23 -27.00
C ASN A 464 -29.72 34.72 -25.65
N SER A 465 -29.95 33.41 -25.55
CA SER A 465 -30.55 32.78 -24.37
C SER A 465 -29.76 31.56 -23.93
N PHE A 466 -29.57 31.42 -22.62
CA PHE A 466 -28.67 30.47 -21.97
C PHE A 466 -29.47 29.70 -20.93
N LYS A 467 -29.75 28.42 -21.19
CA LYS A 467 -30.53 27.57 -20.28
C LYS A 467 -29.64 27.01 -19.18
N ILE A 468 -29.36 27.83 -18.17
CA ILE A 468 -28.38 27.55 -17.11
C ILE A 468 -28.81 26.45 -16.14
N MET A 469 -30.12 26.18 -16.04
CA MET A 469 -30.65 25.06 -15.26
C MET A 469 -31.75 24.33 -16.01
N THR A 470 -31.88 23.03 -15.78
CA THR A 470 -33.09 22.25 -16.13
C THR A 470 -33.59 21.49 -14.91
N TYR A 471 -34.91 21.31 -14.80
CA TYR A 471 -35.55 20.54 -13.72
C TYR A 471 -36.93 20.03 -14.14
N ALA A 472 -37.48 19.06 -13.40
CA ALA A 472 -38.86 18.61 -13.60
C ALA A 472 -39.90 19.62 -13.08
N SER A 473 -39.55 20.36 -12.03
CA SER A 473 -40.31 21.48 -11.46
C SER A 473 -39.41 22.31 -10.55
N HIS A 474 -39.80 23.55 -10.23
CA HIS A 474 -39.11 24.36 -9.22
C HIS A 474 -40.04 24.94 -8.17
N THR A 475 -39.45 25.31 -7.03
CA THR A 475 -40.03 26.21 -6.04
C THR A 475 -39.00 27.28 -5.68
N GLY A 476 -39.49 28.46 -5.26
CA GLY A 476 -38.63 29.61 -4.97
C GLY A 476 -38.00 30.26 -6.21
N LYS A 477 -37.08 31.18 -5.93
CA LYS A 477 -36.23 31.95 -6.86
C LYS A 477 -34.88 32.15 -6.15
N PHE A 478 -33.83 32.51 -6.89
CA PHE A 478 -32.63 33.04 -6.25
C PHE A 478 -32.99 34.32 -5.48
N SER A 479 -32.47 34.44 -4.26
CA SER A 479 -32.68 35.58 -3.35
C SER A 479 -31.79 36.75 -3.73
N HIS A 480 -30.65 36.48 -4.36
CA HIS A 480 -29.69 37.46 -4.85
C HIS A 480 -29.12 37.01 -6.20
N THR A 481 -28.68 37.96 -7.00
CA THR A 481 -27.99 37.72 -8.27
C THR A 481 -26.70 38.54 -8.30
N SER A 482 -25.69 38.10 -9.07
CA SER A 482 -24.47 38.89 -9.28
C SER A 482 -23.87 38.62 -10.65
N GLY A 483 -23.30 39.66 -11.28
CA GLY A 483 -22.65 39.56 -12.60
C GLY A 483 -23.61 39.53 -13.80
N LEU A 484 -24.90 39.84 -13.59
CA LEU A 484 -25.89 39.98 -14.66
C LEU A 484 -25.73 41.29 -15.46
N VAL A 485 -25.12 42.32 -14.86
CA VAL A 485 -24.84 43.62 -15.47
C VAL A 485 -23.63 43.53 -16.39
N THR A 486 -23.72 44.05 -17.62
CA THR A 486 -22.58 44.06 -18.56
C THR A 486 -22.16 45.45 -19.06
N GLY A 487 -22.87 46.50 -18.61
CA GLY A 487 -22.62 47.91 -18.94
C GLY A 487 -23.44 48.40 -20.13
N GLY A 488 -23.68 49.72 -20.20
CA GLY A 488 -24.35 50.38 -21.32
C GLY A 488 -25.80 49.95 -21.56
N GLY A 489 -26.56 49.68 -20.48
CA GLY A 489 -27.95 49.19 -20.56
C GLY A 489 -28.11 47.73 -20.98
N LEU A 490 -27.03 46.96 -21.09
CA LEU A 490 -27.07 45.55 -21.47
C LEU A 490 -26.79 44.61 -20.28
N GLY A 491 -27.58 43.54 -20.17
CA GLY A 491 -27.45 42.54 -19.11
C GLY A 491 -28.21 41.25 -19.40
N PHE A 492 -28.25 40.37 -18.40
CA PHE A 492 -29.01 39.12 -18.44
C PHE A 492 -30.27 39.21 -17.57
N ASN A 493 -31.44 38.95 -18.17
CA ASN A 493 -32.70 38.83 -17.42
C ASN A 493 -32.89 37.37 -17.00
N VAL A 494 -33.30 37.12 -15.75
CA VAL A 494 -33.45 35.77 -15.17
C VAL A 494 -34.88 35.25 -15.34
N ASN A 495 -35.10 34.39 -16.34
CA ASN A 495 -36.40 33.81 -16.62
C ASN A 495 -36.57 32.45 -15.92
N TYR A 496 -37.44 32.42 -14.90
CA TYR A 496 -37.83 31.21 -14.17
C TYR A 496 -39.01 30.52 -14.85
N ASN A 497 -38.73 29.52 -15.69
CA ASN A 497 -39.75 28.74 -16.40
C ASN A 497 -40.11 27.46 -15.60
N PRO A 498 -41.27 26.82 -15.87
CA PRO A 498 -41.71 25.63 -15.15
C PRO A 498 -40.72 24.45 -15.16
N THR A 499 -39.82 24.37 -16.14
CA THR A 499 -38.85 23.28 -16.34
C THR A 499 -37.38 23.73 -16.48
N ASP A 500 -37.09 25.04 -16.41
CA ASP A 500 -35.74 25.58 -16.53
C ASP A 500 -35.58 26.99 -15.99
N VAL A 501 -34.36 27.37 -15.62
CA VAL A 501 -33.94 28.77 -15.54
C VAL A 501 -33.17 29.10 -16.81
N THR A 502 -33.63 30.13 -17.51
CA THR A 502 -32.99 30.64 -18.72
C THR A 502 -32.59 32.11 -18.50
N LEU A 503 -31.30 32.41 -18.71
CA LEU A 503 -30.84 33.78 -18.82
C LEU A 503 -31.05 34.26 -20.25
N THR A 504 -31.70 35.40 -20.45
CA THR A 504 -31.80 36.02 -21.78
C THR A 504 -31.01 37.32 -21.78
N PHE A 505 -30.04 37.43 -22.68
CA PHE A 505 -29.26 38.66 -22.83
C PHE A 505 -30.12 39.72 -23.52
N ALA A 506 -30.37 40.82 -22.84
CA ALA A 506 -31.33 41.84 -23.23
C ALA A 506 -30.75 43.25 -23.00
N GLN A 507 -31.42 44.24 -23.60
CA GLN A 507 -31.35 45.61 -23.12
C GLN A 507 -32.38 45.74 -21.98
N GLU A 508 -31.97 46.36 -20.89
CA GLU A 508 -32.84 46.63 -19.74
C GLU A 508 -33.89 47.71 -20.10
N ASN A 509 -35.13 47.56 -19.61
CA ASN A 509 -36.23 48.44 -19.96
C ASN A 509 -36.48 49.51 -18.89
N CYS A 510 -35.65 50.55 -18.90
CA CYS A 510 -35.45 51.49 -17.81
C CYS A 510 -36.58 52.52 -17.52
N LEU A 511 -37.82 52.22 -17.95
CA LEU A 511 -39.00 53.07 -17.79
C LEU A 511 -40.31 52.27 -17.55
N ASP A 512 -40.23 50.97 -17.23
CA ASP A 512 -41.42 50.13 -17.03
C ASP A 512 -41.76 49.80 -15.57
N GLY A 513 -40.89 50.17 -14.62
CA GLY A 513 -41.07 49.92 -13.19
C GLY A 513 -40.86 48.46 -12.79
N VAL A 514 -40.27 47.63 -13.64
CA VAL A 514 -40.04 46.21 -13.40
C VAL A 514 -38.55 45.94 -13.18
N ASP A 515 -38.25 45.28 -12.07
CA ASP A 515 -36.94 44.68 -11.80
C ASP A 515 -36.68 43.56 -12.82
N ASN A 516 -35.96 43.89 -13.89
CA ASN A 516 -35.82 43.06 -15.08
C ASN A 516 -34.85 41.88 -14.86
N ASP A 517 -33.92 41.95 -13.90
CA ASP A 517 -32.95 40.89 -13.59
C ASP A 517 -33.02 40.33 -12.16
N SER A 518 -33.96 40.83 -11.35
CA SER A 518 -34.24 40.42 -9.98
C SER A 518 -33.11 40.72 -8.98
N ASP A 519 -32.40 41.85 -9.14
CA ASP A 519 -31.38 42.32 -8.19
C ASP A 519 -31.94 43.16 -7.02
N GLY A 520 -33.21 43.59 -7.12
CA GLY A 520 -33.93 44.41 -6.15
C GLY A 520 -34.09 45.89 -6.53
N LEU A 521 -33.57 46.31 -7.68
CA LEU A 521 -33.66 47.68 -8.22
C LEU A 521 -34.60 47.75 -9.43
N THR A 522 -35.02 48.95 -9.83
CA THR A 522 -35.97 49.19 -10.93
C THR A 522 -35.67 50.49 -11.65
N ASP A 523 -35.81 50.52 -12.97
CA ASP A 523 -35.62 51.72 -13.80
C ASP A 523 -34.32 52.46 -13.44
N CYS A 524 -34.34 53.79 -13.37
CA CYS A 524 -33.21 54.65 -13.02
C CYS A 524 -32.64 54.46 -11.59
N ALA A 525 -33.16 53.52 -10.78
CA ALA A 525 -32.49 53.06 -9.57
C ALA A 525 -31.52 51.88 -9.83
N ASP A 526 -31.67 51.16 -10.95
CA ASP A 526 -30.77 50.09 -11.40
C ASP A 526 -29.47 50.68 -11.99
N ALA A 527 -28.37 49.99 -11.74
CA ALA A 527 -27.05 50.30 -12.25
C ALA A 527 -26.91 50.17 -13.78
N LYS A 528 -27.67 49.31 -14.48
CA LYS A 528 -27.60 49.24 -15.96
C LYS A 528 -28.40 50.36 -16.64
N CYS A 529 -29.40 50.92 -15.97
CA CYS A 529 -30.15 52.10 -16.42
C CYS A 529 -29.42 53.45 -16.24
N ILE A 530 -28.46 53.53 -15.32
CA ILE A 530 -27.91 54.80 -14.82
C ILE A 530 -27.26 55.70 -15.90
N ASP A 531 -26.73 55.09 -16.96
CA ASP A 531 -26.09 55.76 -18.10
C ASP A 531 -27.05 56.15 -19.24
N LEU A 532 -28.34 55.80 -19.16
CA LEU A 532 -29.30 56.11 -20.22
C LEU A 532 -29.75 57.58 -20.18
N PRO A 533 -30.01 58.21 -21.34
CA PRO A 533 -30.40 59.63 -21.41
C PRO A 533 -31.65 60.01 -20.60
N GLU A 534 -32.49 59.03 -20.30
CA GLU A 534 -33.77 59.17 -19.58
C GLU A 534 -33.57 59.14 -18.06
N CYS A 535 -32.47 58.56 -17.57
CA CYS A 535 -32.10 58.46 -16.16
C CYS A 535 -31.07 59.51 -15.72
N ILE A 536 -30.36 60.15 -16.66
CA ILE A 536 -29.46 61.26 -16.37
C ILE A 536 -30.30 62.52 -16.05
N PRO A 537 -30.24 63.06 -14.82
CA PRO A 537 -30.99 64.27 -14.47
C PRO A 537 -30.50 65.46 -15.31
N THR A 538 -31.42 66.07 -16.08
CA THR A 538 -31.09 67.19 -16.95
C THR A 538 -30.50 68.35 -16.14
N PRO A 539 -29.30 68.89 -16.51
CA PRO A 539 -28.66 69.92 -15.72
C PRO A 539 -29.50 71.21 -15.72
N THR A 540 -30.18 71.45 -14.61
CA THR A 540 -30.99 72.66 -14.42
C THR A 540 -30.07 73.88 -14.37
N LYS A 541 -30.26 74.77 -15.33
CA LYS A 541 -29.44 75.97 -15.55
C LYS A 541 -29.42 76.86 -14.30
N THR A 542 -28.27 76.91 -13.61
CA THR A 542 -28.05 77.74 -12.42
C THR A 542 -28.31 79.22 -12.72
N ALA A 543 -29.14 79.87 -11.88
CA ALA A 543 -29.38 81.30 -11.96
C ALA A 543 -28.24 82.10 -11.30
N THR A 544 -27.75 83.13 -11.99
CA THR A 544 -26.69 84.02 -11.53
C THR A 544 -27.11 84.84 -10.31
N ASN A 545 -26.33 84.80 -9.23
CA ASN A 545 -26.42 85.75 -8.11
C ASN A 545 -25.03 86.32 -7.79
N THR A 546 -24.90 87.65 -7.74
CA THR A 546 -23.66 88.41 -7.46
C THR A 546 -24.04 89.89 -7.24
N PRO A 547 -23.50 90.64 -6.24
CA PRO A 547 -22.93 90.23 -4.95
C PRO A 547 -23.37 91.14 -3.76
N THR A 548 -22.64 91.01 -2.62
CA THR A 548 -22.33 92.04 -1.57
C THR A 548 -23.38 92.30 -0.46
N VAL A 549 -23.05 92.57 0.82
CA VAL A 549 -21.80 92.94 1.57
C VAL A 549 -21.82 92.18 2.93
N THR A 550 -20.89 91.28 3.27
CA THR A 550 -19.62 91.47 4.04
C THR A 550 -19.73 91.96 5.50
N ALA A 551 -19.39 91.06 6.45
CA ALA A 551 -18.46 91.35 7.55
C ALA A 551 -17.85 90.03 8.11
N THR A 552 -16.52 90.03 8.28
CA THR A 552 -15.64 88.96 8.79
C THR A 552 -14.55 89.68 9.63
N PRO A 553 -13.70 89.04 10.47
CA PRO A 553 -13.64 87.64 10.91
C PRO A 553 -13.48 87.48 12.45
N THR A 554 -13.33 86.25 12.95
CA THR A 554 -12.24 85.81 13.86
C THR A 554 -12.27 84.27 13.99
N VAL A 555 -11.10 83.64 14.10
CA VAL A 555 -10.90 82.17 14.07
C VAL A 555 -10.58 81.65 15.48
N THR A 556 -11.04 80.45 15.85
CA THR A 556 -10.36 79.48 16.74
C THR A 556 -11.05 78.12 16.62
N ALA A 557 -10.29 77.02 16.55
CA ALA A 557 -10.80 75.65 16.55
C ALA A 557 -10.40 74.92 17.83
N THR A 558 -11.26 74.04 18.36
CA THR A 558 -10.95 73.09 19.45
C THR A 558 -11.92 71.92 19.37
N ALA A 559 -11.41 70.69 19.51
CA ALA A 559 -12.20 69.46 19.67
C ALA A 559 -12.24 69.04 21.15
N THR A 560 -13.21 68.20 21.56
CA THR A 560 -13.04 67.01 22.47
C THR A 560 -14.39 66.51 23.05
N VAL A 561 -14.74 65.26 22.71
CA VAL A 561 -15.23 64.08 23.50
C VAL A 561 -15.82 64.36 24.92
N THR A 562 -16.83 63.64 25.47
CA THR A 562 -16.65 62.36 26.23
C THR A 562 -17.94 61.81 26.92
N VAL A 563 -18.36 60.57 26.56
CA VAL A 563 -18.80 59.39 27.39
C VAL A 563 -20.00 59.56 28.39
N THR A 564 -20.88 58.58 28.71
CA THR A 564 -20.79 57.40 29.63
C THR A 564 -22.18 56.71 29.60
N SER A 565 -22.44 55.42 29.84
CA SER A 565 -21.69 54.25 30.39
C SER A 565 -22.09 52.98 29.58
N THR A 566 -21.87 51.69 29.92
CA THR A 566 -21.39 50.87 31.07
C THR A 566 -21.02 49.47 30.47
N ILE A 567 -20.37 48.46 31.08
CA ILE A 567 -19.84 48.12 32.43
C ILE A 567 -18.43 47.50 32.29
N THR A 568 -17.65 47.41 33.37
CA THR A 568 -16.36 46.68 33.40
C THR A 568 -15.99 46.29 34.84
N SER A 569 -15.44 45.08 35.06
CA SER A 569 -14.98 44.63 36.38
C SER A 569 -13.44 44.67 36.50
N THR A 570 -12.97 45.25 37.61
CA THR A 570 -11.55 45.46 37.97
C THR A 570 -10.69 44.20 38.09
N PRO A 571 -9.46 44.22 37.54
CA PRO A 571 -8.31 43.50 38.07
C PRO A 571 -7.42 44.40 38.97
N THR A 572 -6.75 43.76 39.93
CA THR A 572 -5.88 44.36 40.97
C THR A 572 -4.44 44.53 40.46
N PRO A 573 -3.66 45.55 40.89
CA PRO A 573 -2.30 45.76 40.39
C PRO A 573 -1.25 44.88 41.10
N THR A 574 -0.44 44.12 40.33
CA THR A 574 0.83 43.46 40.73
C THR A 574 1.55 42.95 39.47
N PRO A 575 2.89 42.94 39.36
CA PRO A 575 3.89 43.92 39.80
C PRO A 575 4.64 44.55 38.59
N THR A 576 5.52 45.52 38.83
CA THR A 576 6.47 46.00 37.81
C THR A 576 7.50 44.91 37.46
N ALA A 577 7.50 44.42 36.22
CA ALA A 577 8.56 43.56 35.72
C ALA A 577 9.80 44.39 35.33
N THR A 578 10.97 43.94 35.79
CA THR A 578 12.27 44.56 35.47
C THR A 578 12.65 44.23 34.03
N LYS A 579 13.38 45.13 33.35
CA LYS A 579 13.91 44.92 31.99
C LYS A 579 14.82 43.68 31.95
N THR A 580 14.28 42.55 31.52
CA THR A 580 15.05 41.36 31.12
C THR A 580 15.66 41.62 29.75
N THR A 581 16.85 41.07 29.48
CA THR A 581 17.44 41.10 28.14
C THR A 581 16.62 40.23 27.19
N GLU A 582 16.13 40.84 26.10
CA GLU A 582 15.33 40.19 25.06
C GLU A 582 16.05 38.99 24.42
N LEU A 583 15.25 37.98 24.08
CA LEU A 583 15.72 36.70 23.57
C LEU A 583 15.37 36.59 22.08
N VAL A 584 16.26 37.12 21.24
CA VAL A 584 16.10 37.08 19.79
C VAL A 584 16.43 35.69 19.26
N CYS A 585 15.57 35.13 18.40
CA CYS A 585 15.83 33.87 17.70
C CYS A 585 15.67 34.00 16.18
N ILE A 586 16.05 32.95 15.43
CA ILE A 586 16.05 33.00 13.96
C ILE A 586 14.62 33.19 13.47
N GLY A 587 14.39 34.26 12.71
CA GLY A 587 13.07 34.67 12.19
C GLY A 587 12.28 35.68 13.04
N ASP A 588 12.72 36.02 14.25
CA ASP A 588 12.09 37.04 15.12
C ASP A 588 12.52 38.45 14.65
N CYS A 589 11.71 39.07 13.80
CA CYS A 589 11.98 40.37 13.20
C CYS A 589 11.55 41.53 14.11
N GLY A 590 10.53 41.32 14.95
CA GLY A 590 9.99 42.28 15.91
C GLY A 590 10.77 42.40 17.22
N HIS A 591 11.67 41.46 17.51
CA HIS A 591 12.39 41.27 18.77
C HIS A 591 11.48 40.98 19.97
N ASP A 592 10.30 40.41 19.74
CA ASP A 592 9.32 40.12 20.80
C ASP A 592 9.46 38.73 21.43
N GLY A 593 10.38 37.91 20.91
CA GLY A 593 10.66 36.55 21.39
C GLY A 593 9.73 35.48 20.81
N ALA A 594 8.92 35.81 19.81
CA ALA A 594 8.17 34.87 18.98
C ALA A 594 8.61 34.95 17.51
N VAL A 595 8.06 34.06 16.68
CA VAL A 595 8.15 34.15 15.21
C VAL A 595 6.74 33.99 14.67
N THR A 596 6.17 35.05 14.10
CA THR A 596 4.80 35.04 13.57
C THR A 596 4.77 34.64 12.09
N VAL A 597 3.57 34.37 11.56
CA VAL A 597 3.38 34.06 10.13
C VAL A 597 3.73 35.25 9.24
N GLU A 598 3.48 36.48 9.72
CA GLU A 598 3.87 37.72 9.05
C GLU A 598 5.40 37.82 8.88
N GLU A 599 6.16 37.39 9.89
CA GLU A 599 7.63 37.39 9.84
C GLU A 599 8.18 36.29 8.93
N LEU A 600 7.56 35.11 8.92
CA LEU A 600 7.85 34.05 7.94
C LEU A 600 7.59 34.52 6.50
N ILE A 601 6.54 35.31 6.26
CA ILE A 601 6.28 35.94 4.96
C ILE A 601 7.39 36.95 4.60
N VAL A 602 7.91 37.72 5.56
CA VAL A 602 9.08 38.60 5.34
C VAL A 602 10.30 37.76 4.93
N GLY A 603 10.62 36.67 5.64
CA GLY A 603 11.73 35.78 5.29
C GLY A 603 11.61 35.20 3.89
N VAL A 604 10.43 34.68 3.51
CA VAL A 604 10.18 34.14 2.16
C VAL A 604 10.34 35.22 1.09
N ASN A 605 9.88 36.45 1.34
CA ASN A 605 10.09 37.55 0.40
C ASN A 605 11.57 37.95 0.25
N ILE A 606 12.38 37.85 1.30
CA ILE A 606 13.83 38.07 1.22
C ILE A 606 14.49 36.94 0.39
N ALA A 607 14.16 35.68 0.67
CA ALA A 607 14.69 34.52 -0.06
C ALA A 607 14.34 34.52 -1.57
N LEU A 608 13.18 35.10 -1.93
CA LEU A 608 12.76 35.28 -3.32
C LEU A 608 13.33 36.55 -3.99
N GLY A 609 14.10 37.38 -3.28
CA GLY A 609 14.62 38.65 -3.78
C GLY A 609 13.55 39.73 -3.99
N ILE A 610 12.38 39.58 -3.35
CA ILE A 610 11.24 40.50 -3.42
C ILE A 610 11.34 41.58 -2.33
N ALA A 611 12.01 41.28 -1.20
CA ALA A 611 12.33 42.21 -0.12
C ALA A 611 13.86 42.30 0.12
N ASP A 612 14.32 43.42 0.65
CA ASP A 612 15.73 43.63 1.02
C ASP A 612 16.08 42.87 2.31
N PHE A 613 17.29 42.31 2.39
CA PHE A 613 17.76 41.59 3.58
C PHE A 613 17.67 42.42 4.88
N GLY A 614 17.89 43.73 4.80
CA GLY A 614 17.75 44.66 5.94
C GLY A 614 16.33 44.75 6.53
N THR A 615 15.32 44.17 5.87
CA THR A 615 13.95 44.07 6.39
C THR A 615 13.88 43.12 7.59
N CYS A 616 14.68 42.04 7.62
CA CYS A 616 14.79 41.17 8.78
C CYS A 616 16.13 40.39 8.79
N PRO A 617 17.20 40.97 9.37
CA PRO A 617 18.50 40.32 9.47
C PRO A 617 18.51 39.03 10.32
N GLN A 618 17.47 38.80 11.13
CA GLN A 618 17.39 37.63 12.03
C GLN A 618 17.10 36.31 11.30
N PHE A 619 16.87 36.32 9.97
CA PHE A 619 16.86 35.09 9.19
C PHE A 619 18.27 34.56 8.86
N ASP A 620 19.28 35.43 8.77
CA ASP A 620 20.65 35.04 8.38
C ASP A 620 21.42 34.49 9.59
N ALA A 621 21.44 33.16 9.68
CA ALA A 621 22.01 32.41 10.80
C ALA A 621 23.50 32.13 10.61
N ASP A 622 23.98 32.03 9.37
CA ASP A 622 25.39 31.77 9.05
C ASP A 622 26.20 33.06 8.75
N ASN A 623 25.54 34.21 8.70
CA ASN A 623 26.04 35.56 8.40
C ASN A 623 26.50 35.76 6.94
N ASN A 624 25.86 35.08 5.98
CA ASN A 624 26.16 35.17 4.55
C ASN A 624 25.46 36.33 3.80
N GLN A 625 24.57 37.08 4.46
CA GLN A 625 23.76 38.19 3.91
C GLN A 625 22.69 37.78 2.87
N ALA A 626 22.24 36.53 2.90
CA ALA A 626 21.09 36.02 2.19
C ALA A 626 20.15 35.27 3.17
N VAL A 627 19.00 34.84 2.68
CA VAL A 627 18.09 33.95 3.40
C VAL A 627 17.91 32.67 2.61
N THR A 628 18.46 31.59 3.13
CA THR A 628 18.42 30.25 2.53
C THR A 628 17.16 29.48 2.95
N VAL A 629 16.89 28.34 2.30
CA VAL A 629 15.76 27.47 2.67
C VAL A 629 16.01 26.83 4.04
N GLU A 630 17.27 26.51 4.34
CA GLU A 630 17.74 26.01 5.63
C GLU A 630 17.41 26.98 6.78
N GLU A 631 17.54 28.29 6.55
CA GLU A 631 17.22 29.34 7.51
C GLU A 631 15.71 29.58 7.66
N LEU A 632 14.95 29.52 6.57
CA LEU A 632 13.49 29.52 6.63
C LEU A 632 12.97 28.32 7.45
N ILE A 633 13.58 27.14 7.32
CA ILE A 633 13.24 25.96 8.11
C ILE A 633 13.52 26.21 9.61
N LEU A 634 14.63 26.88 9.96
CA LEU A 634 14.92 27.24 11.36
C LEU A 634 13.89 28.22 11.92
N ALA A 635 13.50 29.25 11.16
CA ALA A 635 12.45 30.18 11.56
C ALA A 635 11.07 29.52 11.72
N VAL A 636 10.66 28.64 10.79
CA VAL A 636 9.42 27.87 10.90
C VAL A 636 9.44 26.97 12.14
N ASN A 637 10.58 26.35 12.46
CA ASN A 637 10.69 25.56 13.69
C ASN A 637 10.57 26.42 14.96
N ASN A 638 11.07 27.67 14.96
CA ASN A 638 10.89 28.60 16.08
C ASN A 638 9.43 29.08 16.20
N ALA A 639 8.74 29.33 15.08
CA ALA A 639 7.31 29.66 15.07
C ALA A 639 6.45 28.52 15.63
N LEU A 640 6.82 27.26 15.36
CA LEU A 640 6.10 26.08 15.83
C LEU A 640 6.40 25.69 17.29
N ASN A 641 7.61 25.97 17.79
CA ASN A 641 8.09 25.46 19.08
C ASN A 641 8.43 26.56 20.11
N THR A 642 8.22 27.84 19.78
CA THR A 642 8.70 29.06 20.47
C THR A 642 10.24 29.21 20.50
N CYS A 643 10.73 30.45 20.60
CA CYS A 643 12.17 30.72 20.60
C CYS A 643 12.90 29.95 21.73
N PRO A 644 13.93 29.13 21.43
CA PRO A 644 14.57 28.29 22.43
C PRO A 644 15.44 29.11 23.41
N VAL A 645 15.17 28.96 24.71
CA VAL A 645 16.01 29.56 25.76
C VAL A 645 17.38 28.86 25.83
N PRO A 646 18.51 29.60 25.86
CA PRO A 646 19.84 29.01 25.86
C PRO A 646 20.16 28.38 27.23
N ASN A 647 19.94 27.06 27.33
CA ASN A 647 20.47 26.27 28.43
C ASN A 647 21.96 25.93 28.17
N ALA A 648 22.80 26.07 29.19
CA ALA A 648 24.25 26.04 29.02
C ALA A 648 24.78 24.61 28.76
N THR A 649 25.43 24.41 27.60
CA THR A 649 26.02 23.12 27.20
C THR A 649 27.56 23.16 27.22
N PRO A 650 28.25 22.20 27.87
CA PRO A 650 29.69 22.01 27.69
C PRO A 650 30.02 21.23 26.41
N SER A 651 30.95 21.79 25.64
CA SER A 651 31.55 21.33 24.36
C SER A 651 31.79 19.82 24.17
N ALA A 652 31.67 19.40 22.90
CA ALA A 652 31.96 18.06 22.38
C ALA A 652 33.47 17.70 22.30
N THR A 653 33.77 16.42 21.98
CA THR A 653 35.08 16.00 21.44
C THR A 653 34.95 14.90 20.38
N ARG A 654 35.84 14.94 19.37
CA ARG A 654 35.85 14.15 18.13
C ARG A 654 37.02 13.14 18.12
N PRO A 655 36.82 11.93 17.57
CA PRO A 655 37.82 11.39 16.62
C PRO A 655 37.17 10.66 15.41
N THR A 656 37.45 11.05 14.16
CA THR A 656 38.55 10.61 13.27
C THR A 656 38.47 9.15 12.75
N ARG A 657 38.42 9.03 11.42
CA ARG A 657 38.40 7.80 10.60
C ARG A 657 39.83 7.25 10.41
N THR A 658 39.98 5.94 10.29
CA THR A 658 41.22 5.28 9.78
C THR A 658 40.83 4.12 8.86
N ALA A 659 41.57 3.93 7.76
CA ALA A 659 41.37 2.85 6.80
C ALA A 659 42.67 2.05 6.60
N THR A 660 42.57 0.74 6.40
CA THR A 660 43.66 -0.15 5.92
C THR A 660 43.03 -1.29 5.10
N ALA A 661 43.79 -1.88 4.17
CA ALA A 661 43.26 -2.62 3.02
C ALA A 661 43.74 -4.08 2.89
N THR A 662 43.00 -4.84 2.07
CA THR A 662 43.42 -5.90 1.11
C THR A 662 44.35 -7.06 1.54
N ALA A 663 43.87 -8.30 1.32
CA ALA A 663 44.68 -9.46 0.86
C ALA A 663 43.80 -10.49 0.11
N THR A 664 44.40 -11.37 -0.71
CA THR A 664 43.76 -12.01 -1.88
C THR A 664 44.13 -13.50 -2.08
N ALA A 665 43.15 -14.33 -2.52
CA ALA A 665 43.26 -15.67 -3.21
C ALA A 665 44.02 -16.83 -2.50
N THR A 666 43.75 -18.14 -2.70
CA THR A 666 43.71 -18.91 -3.97
C THR A 666 43.09 -20.32 -3.75
N ALA A 667 42.65 -21.00 -4.81
CA ALA A 667 42.00 -22.33 -4.79
C ALA A 667 42.92 -23.54 -5.11
N THR A 668 42.43 -24.79 -4.94
CA THR A 668 42.98 -26.03 -5.55
C THR A 668 41.89 -27.13 -5.67
N THR A 669 42.16 -28.21 -6.43
CA THR A 669 41.16 -28.98 -7.22
C THR A 669 41.14 -30.51 -7.05
N GLY A 670 40.02 -31.16 -7.44
CA GLY A 670 39.90 -32.57 -7.87
C GLY A 670 39.45 -33.59 -6.78
N GLY A 671 38.70 -34.67 -7.06
CA GLY A 671 38.03 -35.15 -8.28
C GLY A 671 37.80 -36.68 -8.25
N GLY A 672 36.61 -37.21 -8.61
CA GLY A 672 36.40 -38.67 -8.83
C GLY A 672 35.02 -39.27 -8.49
N THR A 673 34.43 -39.97 -9.46
CA THR A 673 33.30 -40.93 -9.42
C THR A 673 33.73 -42.19 -10.23
N PRO A 674 32.99 -43.34 -10.37
CA PRO A 674 31.56 -43.60 -10.08
C PRO A 674 31.13 -45.00 -9.51
N GLY A 675 29.84 -45.12 -9.16
CA GLY A 675 29.00 -46.28 -9.56
C GLY A 675 28.53 -47.32 -8.51
N GLY A 676 27.21 -47.60 -8.47
CA GLY A 676 26.59 -48.79 -7.85
C GLY A 676 25.38 -48.50 -6.94
N ALA A 677 24.23 -49.19 -7.11
CA ALA A 677 22.92 -48.79 -6.56
C ALA A 677 22.14 -49.88 -5.78
N ALA A 678 20.94 -49.49 -5.27
CA ALA A 678 19.83 -50.28 -4.66
C ALA A 678 19.77 -50.30 -3.09
N VAL A 679 18.62 -50.21 -2.37
CA VAL A 679 17.18 -50.11 -2.74
C VAL A 679 16.23 -49.76 -1.53
N ILE A 680 15.16 -48.94 -1.75
CA ILE A 680 13.81 -48.88 -1.06
C ILE A 680 13.73 -48.52 0.47
N ALA A 681 12.71 -47.85 1.08
CA ALA A 681 11.31 -47.48 0.73
C ALA A 681 10.85 -46.11 1.33
N GLY A 682 9.74 -45.53 0.83
CA GLY A 682 9.11 -44.34 1.43
C GLY A 682 7.82 -43.86 0.71
N GLY A 683 7.93 -42.78 -0.08
CA GLY A 683 6.78 -41.95 -0.47
C GLY A 683 5.80 -42.46 -1.56
N SER A 684 6.21 -43.33 -2.50
CA SER A 684 5.40 -43.55 -3.72
C SER A 684 4.09 -44.35 -3.53
N SER A 685 3.96 -45.12 -2.45
CA SER A 685 2.72 -45.89 -2.17
C SER A 685 1.59 -45.05 -1.58
N VAL A 686 1.93 -43.90 -0.99
CA VAL A 686 1.02 -43.02 -0.27
C VAL A 686 0.16 -42.19 -1.23
N VAL A 687 0.79 -41.55 -2.23
CA VAL A 687 0.11 -40.68 -3.20
C VAL A 687 -0.91 -41.45 -4.05
N ILE A 688 -0.66 -42.74 -4.32
CA ILE A 688 -1.56 -43.59 -5.11
C ILE A 688 -2.94 -43.75 -4.46
N ASN A 689 -3.01 -43.85 -3.13
CA ASN A 689 -4.29 -43.93 -2.41
C ASN A 689 -5.02 -42.59 -2.34
N ALA A 690 -4.31 -41.47 -2.20
CA ALA A 690 -4.92 -40.14 -2.09
C ALA A 690 -5.69 -39.72 -3.36
N MET A 691 -5.24 -40.15 -4.55
CA MET A 691 -5.90 -39.85 -5.83
C MET A 691 -7.30 -40.47 -5.99
N SER A 692 -7.71 -41.40 -5.10
CA SER A 692 -9.05 -42.01 -5.13
C SER A 692 -10.19 -41.07 -4.72
N VAL A 693 -9.87 -39.88 -4.18
CA VAL A 693 -10.85 -38.94 -3.58
C VAL A 693 -11.46 -37.96 -4.60
N ILE A 694 -10.79 -37.72 -5.75
CA ILE A 694 -11.21 -36.75 -6.77
C ILE A 694 -12.66 -36.96 -7.26
N PRO A 695 -13.13 -38.19 -7.57
CA PRO A 695 -14.50 -38.40 -8.07
C PRO A 695 -15.60 -37.99 -7.08
N ASN A 696 -15.36 -38.11 -5.77
CA ASN A 696 -16.36 -37.78 -4.74
C ASN A 696 -16.51 -36.26 -4.56
N VAL A 697 -15.43 -35.52 -4.69
CA VAL A 697 -15.43 -34.04 -4.68
C VAL A 697 -16.21 -33.48 -5.88
N ILE A 698 -16.10 -34.12 -7.05
CA ILE A 698 -16.86 -33.75 -8.26
C ILE A 698 -18.37 -33.96 -8.07
N ALA A 699 -18.78 -35.04 -7.37
CA ALA A 699 -20.19 -35.28 -7.06
C ALA A 699 -20.79 -34.21 -6.12
N ALA A 700 -20.06 -33.81 -5.08
CA ALA A 700 -20.51 -32.76 -4.16
C ALA A 700 -20.69 -31.39 -4.83
N VAL A 701 -19.83 -31.03 -5.79
CA VAL A 701 -19.97 -29.81 -6.60
C VAL A 701 -21.20 -29.90 -7.53
N ALA A 702 -21.47 -31.05 -8.12
CA ALA A 702 -22.62 -31.25 -9.01
C ALA A 702 -23.98 -31.10 -8.28
N ASP A 703 -24.10 -31.60 -7.05
CA ASP A 703 -25.33 -31.45 -6.26
C ASP A 703 -25.54 -30.00 -5.77
N GLY A 704 -24.46 -29.31 -5.38
CA GLY A 704 -24.50 -27.88 -4.99
C GLY A 704 -24.89 -26.91 -6.13
N ILE A 705 -24.87 -27.36 -7.39
CA ILE A 705 -25.32 -26.59 -8.56
C ILE A 705 -26.85 -26.67 -8.76
N ASN A 706 -27.50 -27.75 -8.33
CA ASN A 706 -28.90 -28.06 -8.68
C ASN A 706 -29.95 -27.41 -7.76
N PHE A 707 -29.59 -26.95 -6.57
CA PHE A 707 -30.53 -26.32 -5.61
C PHE A 707 -30.45 -24.78 -5.64
N GLY A 708 -31.39 -24.14 -6.34
CA GLY A 708 -31.51 -22.68 -6.36
C GLY A 708 -32.16 -22.10 -5.11
N GLY A 709 -31.47 -21.15 -4.45
CA GLY A 709 -31.94 -20.40 -3.29
C GLY A 709 -31.12 -19.11 -3.11
N GLY A 710 -31.68 -18.10 -2.44
CA GLY A 710 -31.05 -16.78 -2.30
C GLY A 710 -30.11 -16.62 -1.09
N ALA A 711 -29.30 -15.56 -1.15
CA ALA A 711 -28.27 -15.15 -0.17
C ALA A 711 -27.09 -16.13 0.02
N ALA A 712 -25.89 -15.56 0.25
CA ALA A 712 -24.68 -16.32 0.52
C ALA A 712 -24.65 -16.78 1.98
N ALA A 713 -25.34 -17.89 2.28
CA ALA A 713 -25.11 -18.63 3.52
C ALA A 713 -23.79 -19.41 3.41
N GLU A 714 -22.96 -19.34 4.46
CA GLU A 714 -21.87 -20.30 4.65
C GLU A 714 -22.46 -21.57 5.27
N PHE A 715 -22.11 -22.72 4.69
CA PHE A 715 -22.53 -24.03 5.19
C PHE A 715 -21.55 -24.49 6.28
N GLU A 716 -21.81 -24.15 7.54
CA GLU A 716 -21.12 -24.79 8.67
C GLU A 716 -21.77 -26.14 9.01
N GLY A 717 -20.95 -27.19 9.12
CA GLY A 717 -21.35 -28.46 9.75
C GLY A 717 -21.05 -29.73 8.94
N LEU A 718 -19.79 -30.16 8.92
CA LEU A 718 -19.40 -31.55 8.55
C LEU A 718 -18.35 -32.16 9.51
N ASP A 719 -18.32 -31.70 10.76
CA ASP A 719 -17.56 -32.35 11.85
C ASP A 719 -18.15 -33.74 12.18
N GLY A 720 -17.53 -34.81 11.66
CA GLY A 720 -17.77 -36.16 12.17
C GLY A 720 -17.61 -37.34 11.20
N GLY A 721 -16.42 -37.95 11.20
CA GLY A 721 -16.25 -39.41 11.11
C GLY A 721 -16.81 -40.20 9.93
N ALA A 722 -15.93 -40.54 8.99
CA ALA A 722 -16.00 -41.66 8.04
C ALA A 722 -17.10 -41.68 6.95
N ALA A 723 -16.61 -41.65 5.69
CA ALA A 723 -17.31 -41.82 4.41
C ALA A 723 -18.13 -40.61 3.90
N GLY A 724 -17.55 -39.88 2.94
CA GLY A 724 -18.30 -39.05 1.97
C GLY A 724 -18.19 -37.53 2.11
N ALA A 725 -17.84 -37.01 3.29
CA ALA A 725 -17.48 -35.60 3.46
C ALA A 725 -16.02 -35.35 3.03
N CYS A 726 -15.68 -34.11 2.67
CA CYS A 726 -14.28 -33.70 2.60
C CYS A 726 -13.61 -34.00 3.95
N PRO A 727 -12.56 -34.82 4.00
CA PRO A 727 -11.86 -35.02 5.25
C PRO A 727 -11.24 -33.70 5.70
N LEU A 728 -11.33 -33.41 6.99
CA LEU A 728 -10.90 -32.16 7.63
C LEU A 728 -11.67 -30.88 7.23
N ASN A 729 -13.01 -30.99 7.18
CA ASN A 729 -13.95 -29.86 7.33
C ASN A 729 -13.94 -28.79 6.23
N GLY A 730 -13.59 -29.21 5.01
CA GLY A 730 -13.68 -28.34 3.84
C GLY A 730 -15.09 -27.88 3.48
N THR A 731 -15.18 -26.68 2.89
CA THR A 731 -16.44 -26.02 2.49
C THR A 731 -16.51 -25.77 0.99
N ALA A 732 -17.71 -25.77 0.42
CA ALA A 732 -17.98 -25.46 -0.98
C ALA A 732 -18.72 -24.12 -1.09
N LYS A 733 -18.09 -23.10 -1.66
CA LYS A 733 -18.62 -21.73 -1.76
C LYS A 733 -18.95 -21.38 -3.20
N ARG A 734 -20.21 -21.02 -3.45
CA ARG A 734 -20.74 -20.56 -4.75
C ARG A 734 -20.73 -19.04 -4.78
N ASN A 735 -20.20 -18.44 -5.84
CA ASN A 735 -20.12 -16.99 -5.99
C ASN A 735 -20.69 -16.53 -7.36
N GLY A 736 -21.52 -15.48 -7.36
CA GLY A 736 -22.15 -14.93 -8.56
C GLY A 736 -23.59 -15.39 -8.83
N SER A 737 -24.31 -14.58 -9.61
CA SER A 737 -25.68 -14.83 -10.09
C SER A 737 -25.70 -14.85 -11.62
N PHE A 738 -26.68 -15.53 -12.22
CA PHE A 738 -26.76 -15.70 -13.68
C PHE A 738 -26.58 -14.37 -14.45
N PRO A 739 -25.80 -14.36 -15.55
CA PRO A 739 -25.24 -15.52 -16.23
C PRO A 739 -23.87 -16.02 -15.71
N PHE A 740 -23.25 -15.35 -14.73
CA PHE A 740 -21.89 -15.68 -14.27
C PHE A 740 -21.91 -16.31 -12.86
N VAL A 741 -21.43 -17.56 -12.77
CA VAL A 741 -21.38 -18.31 -11.51
C VAL A 741 -20.04 -19.06 -11.44
N SER A 742 -19.35 -18.91 -10.32
CA SER A 742 -18.12 -19.63 -9.97
C SER A 742 -18.33 -20.46 -8.71
N PHE A 743 -17.55 -21.53 -8.57
CA PHE A 743 -17.56 -22.41 -7.40
C PHE A 743 -16.12 -22.59 -6.92
N MET A 744 -15.93 -22.57 -5.60
CA MET A 744 -14.65 -22.83 -4.95
C MET A 744 -14.84 -23.87 -3.86
N LEU A 745 -13.87 -24.77 -3.74
CA LEU A 745 -13.74 -25.72 -2.63
C LEU A 745 -12.55 -25.27 -1.79
N MET A 746 -12.70 -25.29 -0.48
CA MET A 746 -11.64 -24.97 0.47
C MET A 746 -11.47 -26.14 1.46
N ASP A 747 -10.25 -26.37 1.93
CA ASP A 747 -9.90 -27.19 3.10
C ASP A 747 -10.33 -28.68 3.10
N CYS A 748 -10.21 -29.35 1.94
CA CYS A 748 -10.48 -30.80 1.79
C CYS A 748 -9.19 -31.65 1.82
N GLU A 749 -8.81 -32.21 2.98
CA GLU A 749 -7.48 -32.80 3.23
C GLU A 749 -7.50 -34.24 3.77
N VAL A 750 -6.80 -35.18 3.11
CA VAL A 750 -6.85 -36.64 3.39
C VAL A 750 -5.58 -37.13 4.12
N PRO A 751 -5.67 -37.71 5.33
CA PRO A 751 -4.49 -37.98 6.14
C PRO A 751 -3.66 -39.18 5.63
N THR A 752 -2.46 -38.89 5.11
CA THR A 752 -1.37 -39.85 4.93
C THR A 752 -0.01 -39.17 5.22
N ALA A 753 1.10 -39.93 5.25
CA ALA A 753 2.35 -39.61 5.97
C ALA A 753 3.09 -38.29 5.64
N ASP A 754 2.61 -37.55 4.65
CA ASP A 754 3.15 -36.31 4.10
C ASP A 754 2.09 -35.56 3.26
N GLY A 755 0.80 -35.96 3.38
CA GLY A 755 -0.24 -35.79 2.38
C GLY A 755 -1.29 -34.72 2.68
N SER A 756 -0.98 -33.48 2.36
CA SER A 756 -1.99 -32.45 2.13
C SER A 756 -2.65 -32.63 0.75
N VAL A 757 -3.96 -32.40 0.64
CA VAL A 757 -4.68 -32.37 -0.65
C VAL A 757 -5.34 -31.01 -0.85
N THR A 758 -5.23 -30.44 -2.06
CA THR A 758 -5.90 -29.17 -2.41
C THR A 758 -6.62 -29.29 -3.74
N PHE A 759 -7.90 -28.94 -3.78
CA PHE A 759 -8.74 -28.97 -4.98
C PHE A 759 -9.02 -27.56 -5.48
N LEU A 760 -8.61 -27.25 -6.71
CA LEU A 760 -8.84 -25.97 -7.36
C LEU A 760 -9.79 -26.17 -8.55
N GLY A 761 -11.00 -25.64 -8.46
CA GLY A 761 -11.95 -25.58 -9.58
C GLY A 761 -11.88 -24.24 -10.29
N GLN A 762 -11.73 -24.24 -11.62
CA GLN A 762 -11.95 -23.07 -12.48
C GLN A 762 -12.75 -23.49 -13.72
N GLY A 763 -13.75 -22.69 -14.08
CA GLY A 763 -14.62 -22.92 -15.22
C GLY A 763 -15.34 -21.63 -15.60
N SER A 764 -15.64 -21.46 -16.90
CA SER A 764 -16.34 -20.29 -17.43
C SER A 764 -17.48 -20.74 -18.34
N LEU A 765 -18.60 -20.02 -18.31
CA LEU A 765 -19.85 -20.36 -18.96
C LEU A 765 -20.16 -19.43 -20.14
N GLN A 766 -20.43 -20.04 -21.29
CA GLN A 766 -21.19 -19.46 -22.39
C GLN A 766 -22.40 -20.37 -22.63
N LEU A 767 -23.47 -19.79 -23.19
CA LEU A 767 -24.80 -20.42 -23.31
C LEU A 767 -24.79 -21.66 -24.22
N THR A 768 -24.50 -22.85 -23.67
CA THR A 768 -25.13 -24.17 -23.95
C THR A 768 -24.43 -25.36 -23.30
N THR A 769 -23.14 -25.24 -22.91
CA THR A 769 -22.35 -26.39 -22.39
C THR A 769 -21.48 -25.97 -21.20
N PHE A 770 -21.32 -26.87 -20.23
CA PHE A 770 -20.63 -26.63 -18.96
C PHE A 770 -19.26 -27.33 -18.95
N ASN A 771 -18.17 -26.56 -18.90
CA ASN A 771 -16.81 -27.07 -18.72
C ASN A 771 -16.25 -26.63 -17.36
N ILE A 772 -15.74 -27.58 -16.56
CA ILE A 772 -15.10 -27.31 -15.28
C ILE A 772 -13.79 -28.10 -15.21
N ASP A 773 -12.69 -27.40 -14.93
CA ASP A 773 -11.38 -27.99 -14.73
C ASP A 773 -11.10 -28.05 -13.23
N ILE A 774 -10.87 -29.26 -12.72
CA ILE A 774 -10.62 -29.50 -11.29
C ILE A 774 -9.21 -30.05 -11.12
N THR A 775 -8.34 -29.21 -10.57
CA THR A 775 -6.93 -29.51 -10.29
C THR A 775 -6.76 -29.94 -8.85
N ALA A 776 -6.44 -31.22 -8.64
CA ALA A 776 -6.08 -31.78 -7.35
C ALA A 776 -4.56 -31.83 -7.18
N THR A 777 -4.06 -31.29 -6.09
CA THR A 777 -2.63 -31.33 -5.72
C THR A 777 -2.45 -32.22 -4.49
N PHE A 778 -1.58 -33.21 -4.59
CA PHE A 778 -1.23 -34.17 -3.54
C PHE A 778 0.22 -33.97 -3.14
N LYS A 779 0.52 -33.91 -1.85
CA LYS A 779 1.91 -33.81 -1.38
C LYS A 779 2.43 -35.16 -0.88
N ASN A 780 3.73 -35.41 -1.04
CA ASN A 780 4.45 -36.38 -0.24
C ASN A 780 5.89 -35.90 0.08
N SER A 781 6.64 -36.74 0.78
CA SER A 781 8.04 -36.53 1.19
C SER A 781 9.03 -36.52 0.02
N GLY A 782 8.58 -36.84 -1.19
CA GLY A 782 9.32 -36.66 -2.44
C GLY A 782 8.92 -35.41 -3.25
N GLY A 783 7.93 -34.64 -2.80
CA GLY A 783 7.50 -33.40 -3.45
C GLY A 783 5.99 -33.27 -3.65
N VAL A 784 5.60 -32.35 -4.55
CA VAL A 784 4.20 -31.99 -4.82
C VAL A 784 3.76 -32.57 -6.17
N LEU A 785 2.70 -33.37 -6.19
CA LEU A 785 2.10 -33.96 -7.39
C LEU A 785 0.76 -33.30 -7.72
N THR A 786 0.74 -32.46 -8.74
CA THR A 786 -0.50 -31.82 -9.24
C THR A 786 -1.10 -32.57 -10.43
N ARG A 787 -2.43 -32.68 -10.48
CA ARG A 787 -3.21 -33.36 -11.54
C ARG A 787 -4.50 -32.60 -11.83
N THR A 788 -4.75 -32.28 -13.10
CA THR A 788 -5.98 -31.61 -13.56
C THR A 788 -6.91 -32.61 -14.26
N ALA A 789 -8.20 -32.58 -13.92
CA ALA A 789 -9.25 -33.34 -14.57
C ALA A 789 -10.25 -32.41 -15.25
N HIS A 790 -10.52 -32.65 -16.54
CA HIS A 790 -11.47 -31.87 -17.34
C HIS A 790 -12.86 -32.54 -17.28
N VAL A 791 -13.89 -31.76 -16.92
CA VAL A 791 -15.27 -32.22 -16.73
C VAL A 791 -16.20 -31.48 -17.70
N VAL A 792 -16.92 -32.22 -18.56
CA VAL A 792 -17.99 -31.66 -19.41
C VAL A 792 -19.34 -32.16 -18.92
N LEU A 793 -20.06 -31.32 -18.16
CA LEU A 793 -21.42 -31.64 -17.69
C LEU A 793 -22.38 -31.56 -18.88
N GLY A 794 -22.78 -32.75 -19.36
CA GLY A 794 -23.55 -32.92 -20.59
C GLY A 794 -23.18 -34.18 -21.38
N GLY A 795 -22.03 -34.83 -21.12
CA GLY A 795 -21.74 -36.09 -21.81
C GLY A 795 -20.51 -36.90 -21.41
N THR A 796 -19.42 -36.30 -20.89
CA THR A 796 -18.23 -37.10 -20.53
C THR A 796 -17.32 -36.41 -19.53
N ILE A 797 -16.82 -37.19 -18.57
CA ILE A 797 -15.72 -36.82 -17.66
C ILE A 797 -14.50 -37.60 -18.14
N SER A 798 -13.32 -36.97 -18.21
CA SER A 798 -12.07 -37.68 -18.53
C SER A 798 -11.04 -37.54 -17.40
N PRO A 799 -11.16 -38.33 -16.31
CA PRO A 799 -10.21 -38.36 -15.21
C PRO A 799 -9.27 -39.57 -15.31
N SER A 800 -8.08 -39.45 -14.68
CA SER A 800 -7.20 -40.57 -14.28
C SER A 800 -6.46 -41.32 -15.42
N LEU A 801 -5.12 -41.33 -15.45
CA LEU A 801 -4.14 -42.10 -14.63
C LEU A 801 -3.98 -43.57 -15.08
N GLY A 802 -2.76 -43.95 -15.50
CA GLY A 802 -2.39 -45.33 -15.81
C GLY A 802 -1.93 -45.60 -17.26
N GLY A 803 -2.06 -44.61 -18.15
CA GLY A 803 -1.46 -44.64 -19.48
C GLY A 803 -0.06 -44.00 -19.50
N SER A 804 0.73 -44.32 -20.54
CA SER A 804 1.93 -43.55 -20.89
C SER A 804 1.59 -42.06 -21.07
N CYS A 805 2.55 -41.17 -20.76
CA CYS A 805 2.38 -39.73 -20.97
C CYS A 805 2.34 -39.44 -22.49
N LEU A 806 1.14 -39.44 -23.08
CA LEU A 806 0.90 -39.47 -24.54
C LEU A 806 0.48 -38.11 -25.14
N LEU A 807 0.69 -36.99 -24.43
CA LEU A 807 0.45 -35.67 -25.00
C LEU A 807 1.51 -35.39 -26.08
N THR A 808 1.15 -35.60 -27.35
CA THR A 808 2.07 -35.40 -28.49
C THR A 808 2.14 -33.95 -28.94
N GLN A 809 1.05 -33.18 -28.75
CA GLN A 809 0.98 -31.74 -29.02
C GLN A 809 -0.19 -31.05 -28.30
N ALA A 810 -0.08 -29.73 -28.08
CA ALA A 810 -1.18 -28.83 -27.71
C ALA A 810 -0.98 -27.45 -28.35
N THR A 811 -2.05 -26.66 -28.48
CA THR A 811 -2.01 -25.31 -29.07
C THR A 811 -2.79 -24.33 -28.20
N PHE A 812 -2.21 -23.17 -27.94
CA PHE A 812 -2.72 -22.11 -27.08
C PHE A 812 -2.79 -20.79 -27.86
N LEU A 813 -3.78 -19.95 -27.57
CA LEU A 813 -3.89 -18.59 -28.11
C LEU A 813 -3.67 -17.57 -26.99
N LEU A 814 -2.59 -16.80 -27.11
CA LEU A 814 -2.17 -15.79 -26.13
C LEU A 814 -2.73 -14.43 -26.56
N THR A 815 -3.94 -14.11 -26.09
CA THR A 815 -4.66 -12.87 -26.47
C THR A 815 -4.07 -11.62 -25.82
N SER A 816 -3.71 -11.70 -24.54
CA SER A 816 -3.01 -10.65 -23.79
C SER A 816 -2.22 -11.27 -22.63
N GLY A 817 -0.89 -11.28 -22.72
CA GLY A 817 -0.03 -11.82 -21.67
C GLY A 817 1.39 -11.26 -21.75
N MET A 818 2.05 -11.15 -20.59
CA MET A 818 3.42 -10.61 -20.49
C MET A 818 4.33 -11.60 -19.75
N ILE A 819 5.56 -11.74 -20.24
CA ILE A 819 6.66 -12.44 -19.55
C ILE A 819 7.77 -11.42 -19.34
N SER A 820 8.21 -11.22 -18.11
CA SER A 820 9.29 -10.28 -17.76
C SER A 820 10.45 -11.01 -17.10
N THR A 821 11.68 -10.71 -17.51
CA THR A 821 12.93 -11.24 -16.93
C THR A 821 13.94 -10.11 -16.72
N GLY A 822 14.86 -10.28 -15.78
CA GLY A 822 15.90 -9.29 -15.48
C GLY A 822 16.84 -9.80 -14.39
N PRO A 823 18.10 -9.32 -14.35
CA PRO A 823 19.03 -9.69 -13.28
C PRO A 823 18.56 -9.14 -11.93
N ALA A 824 18.98 -9.77 -10.83
CA ALA A 824 18.53 -9.39 -9.48
C ALA A 824 18.89 -7.92 -9.15
N GLY A 825 17.86 -7.08 -8.98
CA GLY A 825 18.02 -5.64 -8.76
C GLY A 825 18.32 -4.81 -10.02
N GLY A 826 18.35 -5.43 -11.19
CA GLY A 826 18.47 -4.77 -12.49
C GLY A 826 17.13 -4.59 -13.21
N PRO A 827 17.15 -4.01 -14.41
CA PRO A 827 15.94 -3.54 -15.07
C PRO A 827 15.29 -4.63 -15.95
N LEU A 828 13.95 -4.61 -16.05
CA LEU A 828 13.16 -5.72 -16.63
C LEU A 828 13.02 -5.64 -18.15
N VAL A 829 13.36 -6.73 -18.84
CA VAL A 829 13.02 -6.99 -20.24
C VAL A 829 11.69 -7.72 -20.29
N THR A 830 10.72 -7.19 -21.04
CA THR A 830 9.34 -7.70 -21.10
C THR A 830 8.94 -8.10 -22.51
N VAL A 831 8.32 -9.27 -22.65
CA VAL A 831 7.74 -9.81 -23.89
C VAL A 831 6.22 -9.83 -23.74
N THR A 832 5.52 -9.05 -24.58
CA THR A 832 4.06 -8.95 -24.57
C THR A 832 3.46 -9.63 -25.79
N PHE A 833 2.71 -10.71 -25.57
CA PHE A 833 2.03 -11.47 -26.61
C PHE A 833 0.68 -10.82 -26.98
N GLN A 834 0.42 -10.66 -28.27
CA GLN A 834 -0.78 -9.99 -28.79
C GLN A 834 -1.46 -10.87 -29.85
N ASN A 835 -2.40 -11.71 -29.42
CA ASN A 835 -3.02 -12.76 -30.24
C ASN A 835 -2.00 -13.75 -30.85
N THR A 836 -0.90 -14.02 -30.13
CA THR A 836 0.12 -14.98 -30.55
C THR A 836 -0.36 -16.41 -30.32
N THR A 837 -0.28 -17.27 -31.32
CA THR A 837 -0.47 -18.72 -31.13
C THR A 837 0.82 -19.36 -30.65
N MET A 838 0.77 -20.13 -29.56
CA MET A 838 1.86 -21.00 -29.10
C MET A 838 1.43 -22.45 -29.25
N LYS A 839 2.18 -23.24 -30.03
CA LYS A 839 2.06 -24.70 -30.06
C LYS A 839 3.17 -25.32 -29.22
N ILE A 840 2.87 -26.38 -28.48
CA ILE A 840 3.85 -27.32 -27.95
C ILE A 840 3.70 -28.66 -28.69
N ASP A 841 4.80 -29.29 -29.11
CA ASP A 841 4.84 -30.65 -29.65
C ASP A 841 6.15 -31.38 -29.34
N ASN A 842 6.38 -32.55 -29.94
CA ASN A 842 7.59 -33.37 -29.77
C ASN A 842 7.92 -33.71 -28.30
N ILE A 843 6.88 -33.91 -27.48
CA ILE A 843 7.02 -33.98 -26.03
C ILE A 843 7.49 -35.38 -25.59
N THR A 844 8.69 -35.44 -24.99
CA THR A 844 9.17 -36.56 -24.17
C THR A 844 9.01 -36.20 -22.71
N PHE A 845 8.44 -37.13 -21.96
CA PHE A 845 8.18 -36.99 -20.54
C PHE A 845 9.16 -37.81 -19.71
N ASN A 846 9.59 -37.27 -18.56
CA ASN A 846 10.23 -38.07 -17.54
C ASN A 846 9.22 -38.97 -16.79
N ALA A 847 9.72 -39.79 -15.86
CA ALA A 847 8.89 -40.72 -15.08
C ALA A 847 7.78 -40.06 -14.22
N GLY A 848 7.81 -38.73 -14.02
CA GLY A 848 6.76 -37.97 -13.34
C GLY A 848 5.62 -37.45 -14.24
N CYS A 849 5.71 -37.67 -15.56
CA CYS A 849 5.01 -36.93 -16.61
C CYS A 849 5.30 -35.42 -16.61
N VAL A 850 6.54 -35.01 -16.33
CA VAL A 850 7.02 -33.65 -16.64
C VAL A 850 7.63 -33.65 -18.06
N PRO A 851 7.26 -32.71 -18.96
CA PRO A 851 7.97 -32.49 -20.22
C PRO A 851 9.45 -32.22 -19.95
N THR A 852 10.33 -33.13 -20.37
CA THR A 852 11.79 -32.92 -20.30
C THR A 852 12.41 -32.74 -21.66
N ILE A 853 11.76 -33.15 -22.75
CA ILE A 853 12.13 -32.74 -24.09
C ILE A 853 10.84 -32.26 -24.76
N TYR A 854 10.82 -31.08 -25.38
CA TYR A 854 9.63 -30.57 -26.07
C TYR A 854 9.99 -29.45 -27.05
N ARG A 855 9.15 -29.27 -28.07
CA ARG A 855 9.21 -28.13 -28.99
C ARG A 855 8.11 -27.13 -28.66
N LEU A 856 8.46 -25.88 -28.40
CA LEU A 856 7.53 -24.75 -28.52
C LEU A 856 7.57 -24.19 -29.95
N THR A 857 6.47 -23.66 -30.46
CA THR A 857 6.39 -22.95 -31.75
C THR A 857 5.47 -21.75 -31.61
N PHE A 858 5.98 -20.55 -31.84
CA PHE A 858 5.25 -19.29 -31.72
C PHE A 858 4.92 -18.68 -33.08
N THR A 859 3.67 -18.27 -33.28
CA THR A 859 3.19 -17.61 -34.50
C THR A 859 2.24 -16.48 -34.16
N GLY A 860 2.60 -15.24 -34.51
CA GLY A 860 1.75 -14.05 -34.35
C GLY A 860 2.47 -12.85 -33.73
N PRO A 861 1.75 -11.72 -33.55
CA PRO A 861 2.32 -10.45 -33.09
C PRO A 861 2.87 -10.53 -31.67
N VAL A 862 3.96 -9.81 -31.41
CA VAL A 862 4.61 -9.68 -30.10
C VAL A 862 5.25 -8.29 -29.99
N VAL A 863 5.30 -7.74 -28.78
CA VAL A 863 6.04 -6.51 -28.48
C VAL A 863 7.14 -6.82 -27.49
N LEU A 864 8.38 -6.51 -27.85
CA LEU A 864 9.53 -6.63 -26.98
C LEU A 864 9.82 -5.25 -26.39
N LEU A 865 9.87 -5.14 -25.06
CA LEU A 865 10.13 -3.92 -24.33
C LEU A 865 11.38 -4.09 -23.47
N ALA A 866 12.44 -3.37 -23.82
CA ALA A 866 13.63 -3.25 -23.00
C ALA A 866 13.59 -1.94 -22.19
N PRO A 867 14.25 -1.88 -21.02
CA PRO A 867 14.39 -0.66 -20.26
C PRO A 867 15.07 0.44 -21.06
N SER A 868 14.52 1.67 -21.03
CA SER A 868 15.06 2.85 -21.75
C SER A 868 15.19 2.72 -23.27
N VAL A 869 14.40 1.84 -23.90
CA VAL A 869 14.32 1.67 -25.37
C VAL A 869 12.85 1.72 -25.80
N ASP A 870 12.58 2.21 -27.02
CA ASP A 870 11.24 2.17 -27.61
C ASP A 870 10.74 0.73 -27.81
N PRO A 871 9.42 0.46 -27.69
CA PRO A 871 8.88 -0.89 -27.87
C PRO A 871 9.12 -1.44 -29.29
N ILE A 872 9.77 -2.59 -29.38
CA ILE A 872 10.05 -3.27 -30.64
C ILE A 872 8.84 -4.13 -31.02
N ASN A 873 8.06 -3.64 -31.98
CA ASN A 873 6.95 -4.39 -32.57
C ASN A 873 7.51 -5.47 -33.51
N ALA A 874 7.23 -6.73 -33.21
CA ALA A 874 7.64 -7.87 -33.99
C ALA A 874 6.48 -8.86 -34.22
N SER A 875 6.73 -9.88 -35.03
CA SER A 875 5.81 -11.01 -35.22
C SER A 875 6.62 -12.29 -35.36
N PHE A 876 6.29 -13.29 -34.56
CA PHE A 876 6.87 -14.63 -34.72
C PHE A 876 6.22 -15.33 -35.91
N ASN A 877 7.02 -15.96 -36.75
CA ASN A 877 6.59 -16.70 -37.93
C ASN A 877 7.08 -18.15 -37.79
N ALA A 878 6.34 -18.93 -36.99
CA ALA A 878 6.74 -20.25 -36.54
C ALA A 878 8.14 -20.27 -35.91
N LEU A 879 8.41 -19.35 -34.97
CA LEU A 879 9.63 -19.37 -34.16
C LEU A 879 9.58 -20.60 -33.24
N THR A 880 10.45 -21.58 -33.48
CA THR A 880 10.55 -22.81 -32.69
C THR A 880 11.60 -22.71 -31.60
N MET A 881 11.31 -23.29 -30.44
CA MET A 881 12.27 -23.53 -29.36
C MET A 881 12.18 -25.01 -28.97
N ASP A 882 13.15 -25.80 -29.41
CA ASP A 882 13.36 -27.17 -28.93
C ASP A 882 14.10 -27.12 -27.60
N VAL A 883 13.52 -27.63 -26.53
CA VAL A 883 14.08 -27.68 -25.18
C VAL A 883 14.37 -29.13 -24.80
N ASP A 884 15.52 -29.37 -24.18
CA ASP A 884 15.90 -30.61 -23.48
C ASP A 884 16.38 -30.24 -22.06
N ASP A 885 15.48 -30.39 -21.11
CA ASP A 885 15.63 -30.18 -19.67
C ASP A 885 15.79 -31.51 -18.93
N SER A 886 16.33 -32.55 -19.60
CA SER A 886 16.60 -33.85 -18.97
C SER A 886 17.85 -33.86 -18.07
N GLY A 887 18.61 -32.76 -18.03
CA GLY A 887 19.80 -32.57 -17.21
C GLY A 887 20.11 -31.09 -16.95
N ASN A 888 21.17 -30.83 -16.17
CA ASN A 888 21.67 -29.48 -15.87
C ASN A 888 23.11 -29.36 -16.44
N PRO A 889 23.40 -28.39 -17.34
CA PRO A 889 22.51 -27.31 -17.81
C PRO A 889 21.39 -27.80 -18.74
N THR A 890 20.27 -27.06 -18.71
CA THR A 890 19.17 -27.18 -19.66
C THR A 890 19.68 -26.83 -21.05
N GLN A 891 19.34 -27.65 -22.05
CA GLN A 891 19.73 -27.43 -23.44
C GLN A 891 18.55 -26.91 -24.27
N PHE A 892 18.80 -26.02 -25.22
CA PHE A 892 17.78 -25.67 -26.22
C PHE A 892 18.33 -25.25 -27.58
N ARG A 893 17.45 -25.29 -28.57
CA ARG A 893 17.69 -24.85 -29.95
C ARG A 893 16.54 -23.97 -30.42
N LEU A 894 16.87 -22.74 -30.76
CA LEU A 894 16.00 -21.81 -31.48
C LEU A 894 16.08 -22.05 -32.99
N GLY A 895 14.94 -21.90 -33.66
CA GLY A 895 14.77 -22.03 -35.10
C GLY A 895 13.56 -21.25 -35.60
N GLY A 896 13.39 -21.10 -36.91
CA GLY A 896 12.20 -20.50 -37.50
C GLY A 896 12.27 -18.98 -37.69
N GLY A 897 11.14 -18.35 -37.97
CA GLY A 897 11.08 -16.97 -38.44
C GLY A 897 10.70 -15.94 -37.37
N ILE A 898 11.27 -14.74 -37.47
CA ILE A 898 10.81 -13.53 -36.80
C ILE A 898 10.74 -12.40 -37.83
N SER A 899 9.76 -11.51 -37.73
CA SER A 899 9.71 -10.30 -38.55
C SER A 899 9.63 -9.08 -37.65
N SER A 900 10.48 -8.09 -37.91
CA SER A 900 10.54 -6.82 -37.20
C SER A 900 11.04 -5.74 -38.18
N PRO A 901 10.57 -4.48 -38.06
CA PRO A 901 11.17 -3.36 -38.79
C PRO A 901 12.70 -3.28 -38.61
N CYS A 902 13.21 -3.73 -37.46
CA CYS A 902 14.62 -3.65 -37.09
C CYS A 902 15.53 -4.64 -37.84
N PHE A 903 14.97 -5.66 -38.49
CA PHE A 903 15.70 -6.52 -39.43
C PHE A 903 15.48 -6.11 -40.90
N GLY A 904 14.76 -5.01 -41.15
CA GLY A 904 14.29 -4.61 -42.49
C GLY A 904 13.23 -5.55 -43.08
N GLY A 905 12.63 -6.45 -42.29
CA GLY A 905 11.66 -7.43 -42.78
C GLY A 905 11.69 -8.75 -42.01
N PRO A 906 11.46 -9.90 -42.68
CA PRO A 906 11.60 -11.23 -42.07
C PRO A 906 13.07 -11.65 -41.97
N ALA A 907 13.42 -12.22 -40.83
CA ALA A 907 14.67 -12.92 -40.55
C ALA A 907 14.37 -14.37 -40.11
N SER A 908 15.32 -15.27 -40.33
CA SER A 908 15.31 -16.62 -39.76
C SER A 908 16.39 -16.74 -38.69
N ILE A 909 16.03 -17.35 -37.58
CA ILE A 909 16.94 -17.73 -36.49
C ILE A 909 17.25 -19.22 -36.66
N THR A 910 18.49 -19.63 -36.43
CA THR A 910 18.92 -21.03 -36.46
C THR A 910 20.01 -21.25 -35.43
N THR A 911 19.91 -22.31 -34.63
CA THR A 911 20.97 -22.69 -33.68
C THR A 911 22.09 -23.45 -34.40
N VAL A 912 23.30 -22.93 -34.33
CA VAL A 912 24.50 -23.57 -34.90
C VAL A 912 25.07 -24.58 -33.91
N THR A 913 25.29 -24.16 -32.67
CA THR A 913 25.64 -25.05 -31.54
C THR A 913 24.64 -24.89 -30.40
N THR A 914 24.22 -26.02 -29.80
CA THR A 914 23.13 -26.07 -28.81
C THR A 914 23.35 -25.05 -27.68
N LEU A 915 22.34 -24.23 -27.39
CA LEU A 915 22.38 -23.29 -26.28
C LEU A 915 22.26 -24.03 -24.94
N THR A 916 23.01 -23.61 -23.94
CA THR A 916 22.92 -24.14 -22.57
C THR A 916 22.63 -23.05 -21.56
N VAL A 917 21.71 -23.28 -20.62
CA VAL A 917 21.44 -22.41 -19.47
C VAL A 917 21.61 -23.23 -18.19
N LEU A 918 22.38 -22.70 -17.23
CA LEU A 918 22.48 -23.28 -15.89
C LEU A 918 21.22 -22.93 -15.08
N ASP A 919 20.80 -23.85 -14.21
CA ASP A 919 19.68 -23.60 -13.30
C ASP A 919 19.89 -22.30 -12.49
N GLY A 920 18.81 -21.53 -12.31
CA GLY A 920 18.82 -20.21 -11.69
C GLY A 920 19.41 -19.05 -12.53
N HIS A 921 19.94 -19.27 -13.73
CA HIS A 921 20.53 -18.22 -14.58
C HIS A 921 19.56 -17.73 -15.67
N SER A 922 19.64 -16.44 -16.02
CA SER A 922 18.74 -15.81 -17.01
C SER A 922 19.26 -15.82 -18.45
N CYS A 923 20.53 -16.15 -18.66
CA CYS A 923 21.21 -16.13 -19.96
C CYS A 923 21.87 -17.47 -20.29
N PRO A 924 22.00 -17.81 -21.59
CA PRO A 924 22.81 -18.96 -22.00
C PRO A 924 24.28 -18.71 -21.68
N ASN A 925 24.96 -19.75 -21.19
CA ASN A 925 26.38 -19.75 -20.86
C ASN A 925 27.22 -20.62 -21.82
N ALA A 926 26.60 -21.19 -22.86
CA ALA A 926 27.30 -21.73 -24.02
C ALA A 926 26.33 -21.82 -25.22
N GLY A 927 26.90 -21.97 -26.40
CA GLY A 927 26.18 -22.23 -27.65
C GLY A 927 26.20 -21.04 -28.61
N GLU A 928 25.53 -21.19 -29.74
CA GLU A 928 25.68 -20.30 -30.89
C GLU A 928 24.40 -20.22 -31.73
N LEU A 929 23.99 -18.99 -32.06
CA LEU A 929 22.88 -18.71 -32.96
C LEU A 929 23.37 -18.01 -34.22
N MET A 930 22.81 -18.37 -35.36
CA MET A 930 22.91 -17.60 -36.60
C MET A 930 21.55 -16.95 -36.90
N VAL A 931 21.56 -15.66 -37.22
CA VAL A 931 20.39 -14.90 -37.64
C VAL A 931 20.60 -14.45 -39.08
N ASN A 932 19.75 -14.93 -40.00
CA ASN A 932 19.81 -14.60 -41.41
C ASN A 932 18.64 -13.67 -41.78
N SER A 933 18.93 -12.52 -42.37
CA SER A 933 17.94 -11.54 -42.83
C SER A 933 18.10 -11.26 -44.32
N GLY A 934 17.22 -10.45 -44.90
CA GLY A 934 17.40 -9.93 -46.26
C GLY A 934 18.63 -9.04 -46.43
N ASN A 935 19.25 -8.58 -45.33
CA ASN A 935 20.37 -7.64 -45.31
C ASN A 935 21.73 -8.28 -44.98
N GLY A 936 21.76 -9.56 -44.56
CA GLY A 936 22.99 -10.25 -44.14
C GLY A 936 22.76 -11.34 -43.11
N SER A 937 23.85 -11.96 -42.68
CA SER A 937 23.92 -13.02 -41.68
C SER A 937 24.76 -12.57 -40.49
N ALA A 938 24.27 -12.78 -39.27
CA ALA A 938 24.99 -12.50 -38.03
C ALA A 938 25.11 -13.78 -37.18
N GLU A 939 26.25 -13.96 -36.52
CA GLU A 939 26.55 -15.09 -35.63
C GLU A 939 26.70 -14.58 -34.19
N ILE A 940 26.02 -15.23 -33.25
CA ILE A 940 25.92 -14.83 -31.83
C ILE A 940 26.46 -15.97 -30.98
N PHE A 941 27.57 -15.73 -30.28
CA PHE A 941 28.27 -16.71 -29.47
C PHE A 941 28.06 -16.43 -27.97
N TYR A 942 27.50 -17.40 -27.26
CA TYR A 942 27.31 -17.34 -25.81
C TYR A 942 28.52 -17.97 -25.11
N ARG A 943 29.07 -17.27 -24.10
CA ARG A 943 30.32 -17.64 -23.42
C ARG A 943 30.06 -18.15 -22.00
N SER A 944 31.03 -18.90 -21.46
CA SER A 944 30.95 -19.56 -20.15
C SER A 944 30.94 -18.60 -18.95
N ASP A 945 31.29 -17.34 -19.16
CA ASP A 945 31.19 -16.23 -18.22
C ASP A 945 29.94 -15.36 -18.46
N GLU A 946 28.93 -15.93 -19.13
CA GLU A 946 27.65 -15.33 -19.53
C GLU A 946 27.76 -14.20 -20.58
N SER A 947 28.97 -13.81 -21.00
CA SER A 947 29.14 -12.80 -22.04
C SER A 947 28.61 -13.28 -23.41
N VAL A 948 28.24 -12.32 -24.25
CA VAL A 948 27.72 -12.57 -25.60
C VAL A 948 28.55 -11.80 -26.61
N ASP A 949 29.19 -12.52 -27.51
CA ASP A 949 29.89 -11.96 -28.66
C ASP A 949 28.99 -12.05 -29.90
N VAL A 950 29.03 -11.03 -30.75
CA VAL A 950 28.29 -10.98 -32.02
C VAL A 950 29.23 -10.61 -33.15
N ASP A 951 29.31 -11.49 -34.15
CA ASP A 951 29.75 -11.16 -35.51
C ASP A 951 28.49 -10.70 -36.28
N THR A 952 28.48 -9.47 -36.80
CA THR A 952 27.30 -8.89 -37.46
C THR A 952 27.24 -9.17 -38.96
N ASN A 953 28.30 -9.75 -39.54
CA ASN A 953 28.49 -9.82 -40.99
C ASN A 953 28.91 -11.20 -41.53
N GLY A 954 29.36 -12.12 -40.67
CA GLY A 954 29.74 -13.50 -40.98
C GLY A 954 31.19 -13.70 -41.42
N ASP A 955 32.08 -12.70 -41.26
CA ASP A 955 33.51 -12.81 -41.59
C ASP A 955 34.36 -13.52 -40.52
N HIS A 956 33.71 -14.01 -39.45
CA HIS A 956 34.28 -14.67 -38.27
C HIS A 956 35.11 -13.72 -37.39
N THR A 957 34.87 -12.41 -37.46
CA THR A 957 35.40 -11.42 -36.52
C THR A 957 34.29 -10.88 -35.62
N ILE A 958 34.60 -10.65 -34.34
CA ILE A 958 33.61 -10.18 -33.36
C ILE A 958 33.51 -8.65 -33.44
N ASP A 959 32.35 -8.16 -33.83
CA ASP A 959 32.02 -6.73 -33.91
C ASP A 959 31.55 -6.16 -32.57
N VAL A 960 30.80 -6.95 -31.78
CA VAL A 960 30.17 -6.50 -30.53
C VAL A 960 30.34 -7.53 -29.43
N THR A 961 30.81 -7.09 -28.25
CA THR A 961 30.77 -7.88 -27.01
C THR A 961 29.84 -7.23 -25.99
N ALA A 962 28.97 -8.05 -25.41
CA ALA A 962 28.06 -7.72 -24.32
C ALA A 962 28.39 -8.54 -23.05
N PRO A 963 28.26 -7.96 -21.84
CA PRO A 963 28.53 -8.64 -20.58
C PRO A 963 27.48 -9.71 -20.23
N ASN A 964 26.28 -9.66 -20.83
CA ASN A 964 25.28 -10.72 -20.79
C ASN A 964 24.22 -10.53 -21.90
N CYS A 965 23.38 -11.55 -22.09
CA CYS A 965 22.31 -11.57 -23.09
C CYS A 965 21.16 -10.55 -22.86
N LEU A 966 21.09 -9.93 -21.68
CA LEU A 966 20.11 -8.90 -21.32
C LEU A 966 20.70 -7.48 -21.38
N ASP A 967 21.92 -7.30 -21.91
CA ASP A 967 22.48 -5.96 -22.15
C ASP A 967 21.55 -5.18 -23.09
N PRO A 968 21.08 -3.97 -22.72
CA PRO A 968 20.18 -3.17 -23.54
C PRO A 968 20.66 -2.96 -24.98
N ARG A 969 21.97 -2.94 -25.24
CA ARG A 969 22.56 -2.81 -26.59
C ARG A 969 22.18 -3.95 -27.53
N LEU A 970 21.94 -5.15 -27.01
CA LEU A 970 21.44 -6.31 -27.78
C LEU A 970 19.93 -6.25 -28.02
N LEU A 971 19.23 -5.34 -27.33
CA LEU A 971 17.78 -5.17 -27.32
C LEU A 971 17.34 -3.84 -27.95
N MET A 972 18.23 -3.20 -28.71
CA MET A 972 17.99 -1.95 -29.43
C MET A 972 17.92 -2.20 -30.94
N CYS A 973 17.01 -1.48 -31.60
CA CYS A 973 17.00 -1.37 -33.05
C CYS A 973 18.03 -0.33 -33.50
N VAL A 974 19.30 -0.76 -33.58
CA VAL A 974 20.38 0.05 -34.16
C VAL A 974 20.20 0.10 -35.68
N ALA A 975 20.41 1.27 -36.28
CA ALA A 975 20.18 1.56 -37.69
C ALA A 975 21.38 1.23 -38.60
#